data_AF-A0A4Q7EG86-F1
#
_entry.id   AF-A0A4Q7EG86-F1
#
_cell.length_a   1.000
_cell.length_b   1.000
_cell.length_c   1.000
_cell.angle_alpha   90.00
_cell.angle_beta   90.00
_cell.angle_gamma   90.00
#
_symmetry.space_group_name_H-M   'P 1'
#
loop_
_entity.id
_entity.type
_entity.pdbx_description
1 polymer ?
#
loop_
_entity_poly.entity_id
_entity_poly.type
_entity_poly.pdbx_seq_one_letter_code
_entity_poly.pdbx_strand_id
1 'polypeptide(L)'
;MPRLATFLQQVRSRVSRRGQAPQSPRVVPQIFWAALRSVLISSTVVVGVCGVAQRAGWLEPLELAMYDQWVRSRSALPPDERLLIIGIEEADIRRYGWPLSDEVLADALNRLQTVNPSVIGLDIYRDLPVTPGEAALVEALAATNVIAITNQAFAIPPPPTVPPERVGFNDFTLDTDGVLRRNLLQVGDGADPYFSFAQQVSRLHLAQQGKTFDYTSQALIWDEVVLERLQRTDGGYQTADVRGYQILLDYRGAEAIAPTLTLHELLTTPPAALPDLTDRVVLIGSVAPSLKDFLPTPYSAVQQESFQMSGVMVHAQMVSQVLDVVAGTRPQFRYWPQWLEVLWLWAWAIAGSLLAWRLRRPIVLTIVALGGISVIVLTSATLFTIHVWIPVVGPVLAFVGALGLAMTHRVFYTTSHDALTGALNQSSLTAYLRRSLKQRQRQHQPQPLGLLYVHLDQLGLVNSSLGQTTGNYMWLELMSRLRSRLPKTARIARIDEDDCAIALPAFDKAALETLANQLRDDVAQPIVIPPQQSVVTDTNIGIAITQPDYVHTAENLMRDAHTAMFRARSLGQTQYQVFATGMLEANVQRFALEGELRQGLANQQFELYYQPIVSLKSDRIAGFEALIRWQHPQRGFISPGMFVPLAEETGLIIPLGKWICETACQQAYVWKQQFPDWPLLISINLSGRQFEQPDLVEQLAAIMHDRQLYGLTFKLEVTESMVMGDVEAAIDLMFKLRSLGCKLSLDDFGTGYSSLSYLRRFPIDTLKVDQSFVRNMHSAEDFAIVRTIVDLAHTLGMDVIAEGVETLEDVAALRSLGAEYGQGYYWAKPLAAAAATEFLAQSFQ
;
A
#
# COMPACT_ATOMS: atom_id res chain seq x y z
N MET A 1 -41.27 -36.61 8.81
CA MET A 1 -39.83 -36.95 8.83
C MET A 1 -39.12 -37.17 7.47
N PRO A 2 -39.71 -37.06 6.25
CA PRO A 2 -38.91 -37.30 5.03
C PRO A 2 -38.11 -36.08 4.53
N ARG A 3 -38.47 -34.84 4.91
CA ARG A 3 -37.80 -33.62 4.42
C ARG A 3 -36.42 -33.34 5.05
N LEU A 4 -36.16 -33.86 6.25
CA LEU A 4 -34.87 -33.66 6.94
C LEU A 4 -33.77 -34.55 6.34
N ALA A 5 -34.13 -35.76 5.89
CA ALA A 5 -33.19 -36.69 5.26
C ALA A 5 -32.71 -36.19 3.89
N THR A 6 -33.59 -35.60 3.08
CA THR A 6 -33.24 -35.04 1.77
C THR A 6 -32.35 -33.81 1.90
N PHE A 7 -32.58 -32.97 2.92
CA PHE A 7 -31.73 -31.80 3.21
C PHE A 7 -30.33 -32.22 3.67
N LEU A 8 -30.24 -33.20 4.58
CA LEU A 8 -28.95 -33.71 5.06
C LEU A 8 -28.16 -34.42 3.94
N GLN A 9 -28.83 -35.08 3.00
CA GLN A 9 -28.17 -35.73 1.85
C GLN A 9 -27.67 -34.72 0.81
N GLN A 10 -28.39 -33.61 0.60
CA GLN A 10 -27.93 -32.48 -0.24
C GLN A 10 -26.78 -31.68 0.40
N VAL A 11 -26.75 -31.58 1.74
CA VAL A 11 -25.62 -30.97 2.45
C VAL A 11 -24.39 -31.89 2.40
N ARG A 12 -24.56 -33.21 2.55
CA ARG A 12 -23.45 -34.18 2.46
C ARG A 12 -22.84 -34.26 1.05
N SER A 13 -23.64 -34.14 -0.01
CA SER A 13 -23.14 -34.12 -1.40
C SER A 13 -22.49 -32.78 -1.79
N ARG A 14 -22.91 -31.66 -1.19
CA ARG A 14 -22.23 -30.36 -1.33
C ARG A 14 -20.92 -30.27 -0.54
N VAL A 15 -20.80 -31.01 0.57
CA VAL A 15 -19.56 -31.08 1.37
C VAL A 15 -18.56 -32.08 0.75
N SER A 16 -19.01 -33.18 0.13
CA SER A 16 -18.09 -34.14 -0.52
C SER A 16 -17.54 -33.69 -1.88
N ARG A 17 -18.25 -32.80 -2.61
CA ARG A 17 -17.72 -32.15 -3.84
C ARG A 17 -16.77 -30.98 -3.58
N ARG A 18 -16.45 -30.70 -2.32
CA ARG A 18 -15.48 -29.65 -1.92
C ARG A 18 -14.12 -30.20 -1.48
N GLY A 19 -13.92 -31.52 -1.54
CA GLY A 19 -12.61 -32.14 -1.40
C GLY A 19 -11.89 -32.17 -2.75
N GLN A 20 -10.70 -31.56 -2.81
CA GLN A 20 -9.81 -31.45 -3.98
C GLN A 20 -10.15 -30.34 -5.01
N ALA A 21 -10.33 -29.11 -4.53
CA ALA A 21 -9.75 -27.98 -5.27
C ALA A 21 -8.26 -27.90 -4.89
N PRO A 22 -7.30 -27.80 -5.82
CA PRO A 22 -5.92 -27.50 -5.47
C PRO A 22 -5.96 -26.18 -4.70
N GLN A 23 -5.45 -26.17 -3.47
CA GLN A 23 -5.19 -24.92 -2.78
C GLN A 23 -4.13 -24.18 -3.60
N SER A 24 -4.55 -23.21 -4.39
CA SER A 24 -3.64 -22.27 -5.02
C SER A 24 -2.80 -21.65 -3.90
N PRO A 25 -1.46 -21.61 -4.03
CA PRO A 25 -0.65 -20.91 -3.05
C PRO A 25 -1.15 -19.46 -3.02
N ARG A 26 -1.71 -19.04 -1.88
CA ARG A 26 -2.07 -17.64 -1.66
C ARG A 26 -0.76 -16.86 -1.70
N VAL A 27 -0.42 -16.32 -2.86
CA VAL A 27 0.69 -15.37 -3.01
C VAL A 27 0.31 -14.17 -2.15
N VAL A 28 0.79 -14.15 -0.91
CA VAL A 28 0.57 -13.02 0.00
C VAL A 28 1.31 -11.83 -0.64
N PRO A 29 0.61 -10.74 -1.00
CA PRO A 29 1.24 -9.61 -1.68
C PRO A 29 2.37 -9.07 -0.81
N GLN A 30 3.54 -8.77 -1.37
CA GLN A 30 4.68 -8.24 -0.59
C GLN A 30 4.34 -6.96 0.19
N ILE A 31 3.35 -6.20 -0.30
CA ILE A 31 2.77 -5.06 0.40
C ILE A 31 2.28 -5.42 1.81
N PHE A 32 1.75 -6.63 2.00
CA PHE A 32 1.32 -7.10 3.32
C PHE A 32 2.50 -7.17 4.30
N TRP A 33 3.62 -7.75 3.87
CA TRP A 33 4.83 -7.84 4.71
C TRP A 33 5.46 -6.48 4.96
N ALA A 34 5.44 -5.57 3.97
CA ALA A 34 5.86 -4.19 4.14
C ALA A 34 4.97 -3.45 5.16
N ALA A 35 3.65 -3.63 5.07
CA ALA A 35 2.68 -3.08 6.01
C ALA A 35 2.90 -3.62 7.43
N LEU A 36 3.08 -4.94 7.59
CA LEU A 36 3.31 -5.56 8.89
C LEU A 36 4.59 -5.03 9.56
N ARG A 37 5.70 -4.95 8.80
CA ARG A 37 6.96 -4.38 9.31
C ARG A 37 6.79 -2.90 9.68
N SER A 38 6.10 -2.15 8.83
CA SER A 38 5.78 -0.75 9.10
C SER A 38 5.05 -0.60 10.42
N VAL A 39 3.97 -1.37 10.62
CA VAL A 39 3.14 -1.34 11.83
C VAL A 39 3.95 -1.68 13.07
N LEU A 40 4.74 -2.76 13.02
CA LEU A 40 5.59 -3.16 14.15
C LEU A 40 6.60 -2.07 14.51
N ILE A 41 7.32 -1.53 13.53
CA ILE A 41 8.34 -0.50 13.78
C ILE A 41 7.70 0.79 14.27
N SER A 42 6.67 1.30 13.59
CA SER A 42 6.06 2.58 13.96
C SER A 42 5.40 2.53 15.33
N SER A 43 4.67 1.45 15.64
CA SER A 43 4.06 1.29 16.97
C SER A 43 5.12 1.15 18.07
N THR A 44 6.16 0.33 17.88
CA THR A 44 7.23 0.17 18.88
C THR A 44 7.96 1.48 19.17
N VAL A 45 8.37 2.20 18.11
CA VAL A 45 9.12 3.46 18.24
C VAL A 45 8.27 4.51 18.96
N VAL A 46 7.02 4.68 18.52
CA VAL A 46 6.15 5.71 19.08
C VAL A 46 5.76 5.39 20.51
N VAL A 47 5.46 4.13 20.84
CA VAL A 47 5.18 3.76 22.24
C VAL A 47 6.43 3.94 23.10
N GLY A 48 7.63 3.64 22.59
CA GLY A 48 8.88 3.92 23.30
C GLY A 48 9.05 5.41 23.61
N VAL A 49 8.83 6.28 22.63
CA VAL A 49 8.92 7.74 22.79
C VAL A 49 7.84 8.27 23.74
N CYS A 50 6.57 7.89 23.54
CA CYS A 50 5.47 8.29 24.41
C CYS A 50 5.66 7.78 25.84
N GLY A 51 6.15 6.55 26.02
CA GLY A 51 6.42 5.97 27.34
C GLY A 51 7.57 6.66 28.07
N VAL A 52 8.61 7.10 27.36
CA VAL A 52 9.69 7.94 27.92
C VAL A 52 9.14 9.31 28.31
N ALA A 53 8.38 9.96 27.43
CA ALA A 53 7.76 11.25 27.70
C ALA A 53 6.78 11.20 28.89
N GLN A 54 6.02 10.10 29.00
CA GLN A 54 5.15 9.84 30.14
C GLN A 54 6.00 9.73 31.40
N ARG A 55 6.98 8.80 31.48
CA ARG A 55 7.83 8.65 32.68
C ARG A 55 8.65 9.89 33.07
N ALA A 56 8.97 10.75 32.11
CA ALA A 56 9.66 12.02 32.37
C ALA A 56 8.72 13.13 32.87
N GLY A 57 7.41 12.88 32.95
CA GLY A 57 6.40 13.86 33.37
C GLY A 57 6.06 14.92 32.32
N TRP A 58 6.52 14.78 31.08
CA TRP A 58 6.29 15.80 30.03
C TRP A 58 4.82 15.88 29.59
N LEU A 59 4.08 14.79 29.75
CA LEU A 59 2.65 14.71 29.40
C LEU A 59 1.74 15.08 30.58
N GLU A 60 2.26 15.06 31.81
CA GLU A 60 1.49 15.29 33.05
C GLU A 60 0.65 16.58 33.02
N PRO A 61 1.18 17.76 32.61
CA PRO A 61 0.37 19.00 32.59
C PRO A 61 -0.85 18.92 31.67
N LEU A 62 -0.76 18.20 30.55
CA LEU A 62 -1.86 18.05 29.61
C LEU A 62 -2.90 17.04 30.11
N GLU A 63 -2.46 15.98 30.79
CA GLU A 63 -3.38 15.02 31.42
C GLU A 63 -4.16 15.71 32.56
N LEU A 64 -3.50 16.51 33.40
CA LEU A 64 -4.15 17.26 34.49
C LEU A 64 -5.10 18.34 33.99
N ALA A 65 -4.75 19.04 32.90
CA ALA A 65 -5.68 19.98 32.28
C ALA A 65 -6.96 19.28 31.77
N MET A 66 -6.83 18.06 31.25
CA MET A 66 -7.97 17.26 30.80
C MET A 66 -8.79 16.70 31.98
N TYR A 67 -8.12 16.33 33.07
CA TYR A 67 -8.79 16.01 34.34
C TYR A 67 -9.69 17.16 34.79
N ASP A 68 -9.16 18.40 34.84
CA ASP A 68 -9.93 19.56 35.28
C ASP A 68 -11.12 19.84 34.39
N GLN A 69 -10.93 19.71 33.07
CA GLN A 69 -12.01 19.91 32.10
C GLN A 69 -13.13 18.89 32.32
N TRP A 70 -12.79 17.64 32.65
CA TRP A 70 -13.78 16.61 32.92
C TRP A 70 -14.46 16.74 34.27
N VAL A 71 -13.73 17.15 35.32
CA VAL A 71 -14.33 17.53 36.61
C VAL A 71 -15.38 18.61 36.39
N ARG A 72 -15.08 19.64 35.59
CA ARG A 72 -16.02 20.72 35.23
C ARG A 72 -17.22 20.26 34.41
N SER A 73 -17.08 19.17 33.65
CA SER A 73 -18.16 18.64 32.79
C SER A 73 -19.07 17.62 33.48
N ARG A 74 -18.72 17.15 34.68
CA ARG A 74 -19.56 16.20 35.43
C ARG A 74 -20.85 16.87 35.88
N SER A 75 -21.91 16.08 35.99
CA SER A 75 -23.18 16.53 36.56
C SER A 75 -22.97 17.03 37.98
N ALA A 76 -23.48 18.22 38.30
CA ALA A 76 -23.46 18.75 39.65
C ALA A 76 -24.21 17.80 40.60
N LEU A 77 -23.57 17.48 41.72
CA LEU A 77 -24.19 16.76 42.82
C LEU A 77 -24.91 17.76 43.73
N PRO A 78 -26.00 17.35 44.40
CA PRO A 78 -26.63 18.20 45.39
C PRO A 78 -25.64 18.49 46.55
N PRO A 79 -25.82 19.62 47.25
CA PRO A 79 -25.05 19.91 48.47
C PRO A 79 -25.11 18.75 49.46
N ASP A 80 -24.01 18.50 50.17
CA ASP A 80 -23.97 17.46 51.20
C ASP A 80 -24.74 17.93 52.43
N GLU A 81 -25.94 17.37 52.63
CA GLU A 81 -26.80 17.72 53.76
C GLU A 81 -26.21 17.30 55.11
N ARG A 82 -25.22 16.39 55.16
CA ARG A 82 -24.53 16.04 56.41
C ARG A 82 -23.62 17.16 56.90
N LEU A 83 -23.30 18.13 56.05
CA LEU A 83 -22.41 19.24 56.36
C LEU A 83 -23.20 20.55 56.53
N LEU A 84 -22.67 21.46 57.34
CA LEU A 84 -23.08 22.87 57.42
C LEU A 84 -21.80 23.72 57.49
N ILE A 85 -21.69 24.74 56.64
CA ILE A 85 -20.58 25.68 56.68
C ILE A 85 -21.02 26.96 57.39
N ILE A 86 -20.30 27.36 58.43
CA ILE A 86 -20.39 28.71 59.02
C ILE A 86 -19.33 29.58 58.36
N GLY A 87 -19.75 30.35 57.36
CA GLY A 87 -18.88 31.23 56.60
C GLY A 87 -18.69 32.57 57.30
N ILE A 88 -17.43 32.95 57.54
CA ILE A 88 -17.08 34.30 57.99
C ILE A 88 -16.86 35.16 56.76
N GLU A 89 -17.83 36.04 56.49
CA GLU A 89 -17.85 36.91 55.31
C GLU A 89 -17.20 38.27 55.57
N GLU A 90 -17.03 39.06 54.51
CA GLU A 90 -16.54 40.44 54.59
C GLU A 90 -17.44 41.34 55.46
N ALA A 91 -18.75 41.04 55.52
CA ALA A 91 -19.68 41.74 56.40
C ALA A 91 -19.42 41.42 57.88
N ASP A 92 -19.09 40.16 58.19
CA ASP A 92 -18.74 39.72 59.56
C ASP A 92 -17.43 40.35 60.02
N ILE A 93 -16.41 40.38 59.16
CA ILE A 93 -15.11 41.00 59.45
C ILE A 93 -15.29 42.50 59.74
N ARG A 94 -16.10 43.20 58.95
CA ARG A 94 -16.39 44.63 59.20
C ARG A 94 -17.15 44.88 60.50
N ARG A 95 -17.92 43.88 60.97
CA ARG A 95 -18.77 44.00 62.16
C ARG A 95 -18.07 43.62 63.45
N TYR A 96 -17.30 42.53 63.42
CA TYR A 96 -16.69 41.91 64.60
C TYR A 96 -15.16 42.07 64.63
N GLY A 97 -14.55 42.58 63.56
CA GLY A 97 -13.09 42.70 63.42
C GLY A 97 -12.41 41.42 62.94
N TRP A 98 -11.13 41.52 62.57
CA TRP A 98 -10.27 40.36 62.28
C TRP A 98 -8.86 40.55 62.85
N PRO A 99 -8.26 39.55 63.53
CA PRO A 99 -8.87 38.28 63.95
C PRO A 99 -10.11 38.50 64.83
N LEU A 100 -11.11 37.61 64.74
CA LEU A 100 -12.29 37.68 65.62
C LEU A 100 -11.84 37.61 67.09
N SER A 101 -12.51 38.34 68.00
CA SER A 101 -12.25 38.19 69.44
C SER A 101 -12.61 36.80 69.94
N ASP A 102 -11.98 36.40 71.03
CA ASP A 102 -12.22 35.12 71.68
C ASP A 102 -13.66 35.01 72.19
N GLU A 103 -14.26 36.13 72.62
CA GLU A 103 -15.67 36.23 73.02
C GLU A 103 -16.62 35.87 71.86
N VAL A 104 -16.41 36.46 70.68
CA VAL A 104 -17.27 36.19 69.50
C VAL A 104 -17.19 34.73 69.07
N LEU A 105 -15.98 34.14 69.13
CA LEU A 105 -15.80 32.74 68.77
C LEU A 105 -16.38 31.80 69.84
N ALA A 106 -16.23 32.13 71.13
CA ALA A 106 -16.84 31.39 72.23
C ALA A 106 -18.37 31.40 72.11
N ASP A 107 -18.96 32.56 71.81
CA ASP A 107 -20.40 32.70 71.59
C ASP A 107 -20.89 31.85 70.42
N ALA A 108 -20.15 31.84 69.30
CA ALA A 108 -20.49 31.01 68.14
C ALA A 108 -20.44 29.51 68.48
N LEU A 109 -19.40 29.05 69.16
CA LEU A 109 -19.26 27.65 69.59
C LEU A 109 -20.38 27.27 70.58
N ASN A 110 -20.59 28.08 71.61
CA ASN A 110 -21.66 27.85 72.61
C ASN A 110 -23.04 27.83 71.96
N ARG A 111 -23.29 28.70 70.98
CA ARG A 111 -24.56 28.70 70.23
C ARG A 111 -24.74 27.42 69.45
N LEU A 112 -23.70 26.94 68.77
CA LEU A 112 -23.75 25.66 68.07
C LEU A 112 -23.99 24.49 69.02
N GLN A 113 -23.39 24.49 70.23
CA GLN A 113 -23.64 23.44 71.22
C GLN A 113 -25.13 23.33 71.62
N THR A 114 -25.92 24.41 71.53
CA THR A 114 -27.36 24.37 71.86
C THR A 114 -28.19 23.52 70.89
N VAL A 115 -27.67 23.24 69.70
CA VAL A 115 -28.34 22.45 68.64
C VAL A 115 -27.64 21.12 68.35
N ASN A 116 -26.75 20.67 69.27
CA ASN A 116 -26.12 19.34 69.29
C ASN A 116 -25.50 18.85 67.97
N PRO A 117 -24.58 19.61 67.34
CA PRO A 117 -23.83 19.12 66.19
C PRO A 117 -22.97 17.91 66.55
N SER A 118 -22.84 16.98 65.61
CA SER A 118 -21.98 15.80 65.80
C SER A 118 -20.51 16.20 65.97
N VAL A 119 -20.03 17.10 65.11
CA VAL A 119 -18.65 17.62 65.12
C VAL A 119 -18.66 19.08 64.70
N ILE A 120 -17.85 19.89 65.37
CA ILE A 120 -17.55 21.27 64.99
C ILE A 120 -16.06 21.34 64.62
N GLY A 121 -15.77 21.47 63.33
CA GLY A 121 -14.43 21.75 62.84
C GLY A 121 -14.19 23.27 62.81
N LEU A 122 -13.15 23.72 63.50
CA LEU A 122 -12.71 25.11 63.52
C LEU A 122 -11.50 25.31 62.60
N ASP A 123 -11.74 25.81 61.39
CA ASP A 123 -10.72 26.20 60.41
C ASP A 123 -10.28 27.65 60.61
N ILE A 124 -9.84 27.97 61.83
CA ILE A 124 -9.33 29.29 62.23
C ILE A 124 -8.16 29.09 63.19
N TYR A 125 -7.01 29.72 62.89
CA TYR A 125 -5.85 29.66 63.78
C TYR A 125 -6.09 30.47 65.06
N ARG A 126 -5.76 29.86 66.19
CA ARG A 126 -5.87 30.44 67.55
C ARG A 126 -4.61 30.16 68.35
N ASP A 127 -3.52 30.74 67.87
CA ASP A 127 -2.18 30.65 68.47
C ASP A 127 -1.97 31.65 69.62
N LEU A 128 -2.56 32.84 69.50
CA LEU A 128 -2.52 33.90 70.51
C LEU A 128 -3.94 34.31 70.94
N PRO A 129 -4.17 34.59 72.24
CA PRO A 129 -5.45 35.11 72.72
C PRO A 129 -5.82 36.45 72.08
N VAL A 130 -7.09 36.60 71.70
CA VAL A 130 -7.65 37.83 71.11
C VAL A 130 -8.72 38.37 72.05
N THR A 131 -8.35 39.30 72.92
CA THR A 131 -9.26 39.85 73.93
C THR A 131 -10.42 40.64 73.32
N PRO A 132 -11.60 40.70 73.98
CA PRO A 132 -11.98 40.00 75.22
C PRO A 132 -12.41 38.53 74.99
N GLY A 133 -12.50 37.75 76.07
CA GLY A 133 -13.19 36.43 76.07
C GLY A 133 -12.33 35.17 76.15
N GLU A 134 -11.03 35.27 76.42
CA GLU A 134 -10.08 34.14 76.45
C GLU A 134 -10.59 32.94 77.29
N ALA A 135 -11.04 33.18 78.52
CA ALA A 135 -11.52 32.12 79.40
C ALA A 135 -12.77 31.41 78.86
N ALA A 136 -13.69 32.16 78.23
CA ALA A 136 -14.90 31.61 77.64
C ALA A 136 -14.58 30.76 76.40
N LEU A 137 -13.60 31.18 75.59
CA LEU A 137 -13.15 30.40 74.44
C LEU A 137 -12.44 29.12 74.88
N VAL A 138 -11.59 29.18 75.90
CA VAL A 138 -10.93 28.01 76.50
C VAL A 138 -11.95 26.96 76.92
N GLU A 139 -13.02 27.38 77.60
CA GLU A 139 -14.13 26.50 78.00
C GLU A 139 -14.87 25.94 76.78
N ALA A 140 -15.20 26.77 75.80
CA ALA A 140 -15.90 26.34 74.59
C ALA A 140 -15.09 25.34 73.74
N LEU A 141 -13.77 25.51 73.63
CA LEU A 141 -12.86 24.60 72.92
C LEU A 141 -12.68 23.25 73.63
N ALA A 142 -12.93 23.18 74.94
CA ALA A 142 -12.83 21.94 75.71
C ALA A 142 -13.95 20.94 75.36
N ALA A 143 -15.04 21.37 74.71
CA ALA A 143 -16.13 20.51 74.27
C ALA A 143 -15.63 19.34 73.39
N THR A 144 -16.15 18.13 73.64
CA THR A 144 -15.62 16.87 73.06
C THR A 144 -15.83 16.73 71.56
N ASN A 145 -16.76 17.50 70.98
CA ASN A 145 -17.08 17.51 69.55
C ASN A 145 -16.34 18.59 68.76
N VAL A 146 -15.42 19.36 69.37
CA VAL A 146 -14.68 20.43 68.68
C VAL A 146 -13.32 19.90 68.19
N ILE A 147 -13.05 20.09 66.90
CA ILE A 147 -11.77 19.83 66.24
C ILE A 147 -11.12 21.16 65.86
N ALA A 148 -9.84 21.35 66.17
CA ALA A 148 -9.10 22.56 65.83
C ALA A 148 -8.00 22.29 64.80
N ILE A 149 -7.56 23.36 64.13
CA ILE A 149 -6.43 23.30 63.19
C ILE A 149 -5.09 23.62 63.85
N THR A 150 -4.02 23.08 63.26
CA THR A 150 -2.63 23.49 63.49
C THR A 150 -1.93 23.62 62.14
N ASN A 151 -0.84 24.39 62.08
CA ASN A 151 0.02 24.42 60.91
C ASN A 151 1.43 23.97 61.29
N GLN A 152 1.85 22.82 60.77
CA GLN A 152 3.18 22.29 61.04
C GLN A 152 4.26 23.04 60.23
N ALA A 153 3.95 23.47 59.01
CA ALA A 153 4.90 24.20 58.15
C ALA A 153 5.29 25.58 58.71
N PHE A 154 4.35 26.27 59.37
CA PHE A 154 4.54 27.58 59.99
C PHE A 154 4.73 27.52 61.51
N ALA A 155 4.82 26.32 62.09
CA ALA A 155 4.99 26.09 63.54
C ALA A 155 3.95 26.80 64.42
N ILE A 156 2.69 26.84 63.96
CA ILE A 156 1.58 27.43 64.71
C ILE A 156 1.07 26.37 65.71
N PRO A 157 1.24 26.57 67.03
CA PRO A 157 0.89 25.55 68.01
C PRO A 157 -0.62 25.28 68.02
N PRO A 158 -1.05 24.05 68.37
CA PRO A 158 -2.46 23.77 68.56
C PRO A 158 -3.04 24.60 69.72
N PRO A 159 -4.36 24.85 69.74
CA PRO A 159 -4.99 25.49 70.88
C PRO A 159 -4.70 24.69 72.17
N PRO A 160 -4.23 25.33 73.25
CA PRO A 160 -3.65 24.65 74.41
C PRO A 160 -4.63 23.76 75.18
N THR A 161 -5.94 23.91 74.94
CA THR A 161 -7.03 23.20 75.63
C THR A 161 -7.62 22.04 74.83
N VAL A 162 -7.26 21.94 73.54
CA VAL A 162 -7.73 20.87 72.66
C VAL A 162 -6.67 19.76 72.66
N PRO A 163 -7.03 18.51 73.02
CA PRO A 163 -6.07 17.43 73.07
C PRO A 163 -5.58 17.06 71.67
N PRO A 164 -4.38 16.50 71.51
CA PRO A 164 -3.75 16.25 70.20
C PRO A 164 -4.62 15.43 69.23
N GLU A 165 -5.40 14.47 69.72
CA GLU A 165 -6.31 13.67 68.91
C GLU A 165 -7.48 14.46 68.29
N ARG A 166 -7.79 15.64 68.84
CA ARG A 166 -8.80 16.59 68.33
C ARG A 166 -8.16 17.77 67.58
N VAL A 167 -6.90 17.64 67.20
CA VAL A 167 -6.18 18.60 66.37
C VAL A 167 -5.85 17.93 65.03
N GLY A 168 -6.10 18.65 63.93
CA GLY A 168 -5.67 18.24 62.60
C GLY A 168 -4.82 19.30 61.91
N PHE A 169 -3.87 18.89 61.08
CA PHE A 169 -3.07 19.85 60.32
C PHE A 169 -3.88 20.45 59.14
N ASN A 170 -3.62 21.71 58.82
CA ASN A 170 -4.30 22.47 57.75
C ASN A 170 -3.40 22.71 56.53
N ASP A 171 -2.59 21.72 56.17
CA ASP A 171 -1.67 21.78 55.03
C ASP A 171 -2.33 21.21 53.76
N PHE A 172 -2.32 21.99 52.68
CA PHE A 172 -2.85 21.59 51.38
C PHE A 172 -1.73 21.19 50.42
N THR A 173 -1.96 20.15 49.62
CA THR A 173 -1.01 19.67 48.62
C THR A 173 -1.35 20.19 47.23
N LEU A 174 -0.65 21.22 46.78
CA LEU A 174 -0.77 21.76 45.43
C LEU A 174 0.03 20.93 44.42
N ASP A 175 -0.52 20.75 43.22
CA ASP A 175 0.20 20.17 42.09
C ASP A 175 1.25 21.15 41.53
N THR A 176 2.07 20.69 40.60
CA THR A 176 3.15 21.49 40.00
C THR A 176 2.66 22.77 39.31
N ASP A 177 1.40 22.82 38.91
CA ASP A 177 0.74 23.98 38.32
C ASP A 177 0.01 24.86 39.35
N GLY A 178 0.14 24.55 40.64
CA GLY A 178 -0.45 25.30 41.74
C GLY A 178 -1.93 25.00 42.00
N VAL A 179 -2.53 24.05 41.28
CA VAL A 179 -3.93 23.66 41.47
C VAL A 179 -4.03 22.53 42.49
N LEU A 180 -4.99 22.65 43.41
CA LEU A 180 -5.30 21.63 44.39
C LEU A 180 -6.14 20.54 43.72
N ARG A 181 -5.61 19.33 43.55
CA ARG A 181 -6.37 18.16 43.07
C ARG A 181 -6.32 16.98 44.03
N ARG A 182 -5.54 17.09 45.10
CA ARG A 182 -5.23 16.00 46.01
C ARG A 182 -5.68 16.34 47.42
N ASN A 183 -6.19 15.33 48.11
CA ASN A 183 -6.57 15.38 49.52
C ASN A 183 -5.49 14.67 50.33
N LEU A 184 -4.74 15.44 51.12
CA LEU A 184 -3.77 14.92 52.07
C LEU A 184 -4.50 14.56 53.38
N LEU A 185 -4.53 13.27 53.71
CA LEU A 185 -5.28 12.74 54.86
C LEU A 185 -4.38 12.45 56.07
N GLN A 186 -3.11 12.12 55.84
CA GLN A 186 -2.19 11.69 56.89
C GLN A 186 -0.74 12.03 56.53
N VAL A 187 0.06 12.38 57.54
CA VAL A 187 1.51 12.56 57.44
C VAL A 187 2.19 11.79 58.58
N GLY A 188 3.37 11.21 58.28
CA GLY A 188 4.15 10.42 59.22
C GLY A 188 3.94 8.91 59.03
N ASP A 189 5.04 8.16 59.00
CA ASP A 189 5.03 6.70 58.95
C ASP A 189 5.43 6.17 60.35
N GLY A 190 4.50 5.57 61.10
CA GLY A 190 4.83 5.01 62.43
C GLY A 190 3.67 4.88 63.44
N ALA A 191 4.05 4.84 64.72
CA ALA A 191 3.16 4.61 65.88
C ALA A 191 2.25 5.81 66.23
N ASP A 192 2.64 7.03 65.87
CA ASP A 192 1.87 8.27 66.10
C ASP A 192 1.73 9.07 64.79
N PRO A 193 0.75 8.73 63.93
CA PRO A 193 0.49 9.51 62.73
C PRO A 193 -0.24 10.81 63.03
N TYR A 194 0.04 11.84 62.22
CA TYR A 194 -0.73 13.06 62.21
C TYR A 194 -1.77 12.99 61.09
N PHE A 195 -3.00 13.38 61.40
CA PHE A 195 -4.10 13.39 60.44
C PHE A 195 -4.46 14.83 60.06
N SER A 196 -4.93 15.00 58.82
CA SER A 196 -5.39 16.31 58.37
C SER A 196 -6.64 16.74 59.11
N PHE A 197 -6.92 18.04 59.11
CA PHE A 197 -8.13 18.58 59.70
C PHE A 197 -9.39 17.89 59.17
N ALA A 198 -9.51 17.76 57.84
CA ALA A 198 -10.63 17.04 57.23
C ALA A 198 -10.72 15.59 57.71
N GLN A 199 -9.60 14.86 57.78
CA GLN A 199 -9.59 13.49 58.26
C GLN A 199 -9.99 13.39 59.75
N GLN A 200 -9.55 14.31 60.61
CA GLN A 200 -9.92 14.32 62.03
C GLN A 200 -11.41 14.62 62.23
N VAL A 201 -11.95 15.57 61.48
CA VAL A 201 -13.38 15.88 61.46
C VAL A 201 -14.19 14.66 61.03
N SER A 202 -13.83 14.03 59.91
CA SER A 202 -14.46 12.79 59.43
C SER A 202 -14.34 11.67 60.47
N ARG A 203 -13.18 11.53 61.12
CA ARG A 203 -12.96 10.47 62.10
C ARG A 203 -13.87 10.56 63.31
N LEU A 204 -14.00 11.77 63.87
CA LEU A 204 -14.83 11.97 65.06
C LEU A 204 -16.31 11.76 64.74
N HIS A 205 -16.78 12.24 63.58
CA HIS A 205 -18.16 12.06 63.14
C HIS A 205 -18.51 10.58 62.90
N LEU A 206 -17.66 9.87 62.15
CA LEU A 206 -17.86 8.44 61.86
C LEU A 206 -17.74 7.58 63.13
N ALA A 207 -16.88 7.93 64.08
CA ALA A 207 -16.78 7.23 65.35
C ALA A 207 -18.07 7.32 66.19
N GLN A 208 -18.77 8.46 66.16
CA GLN A 208 -20.08 8.61 66.82
C GLN A 208 -21.17 7.74 66.16
N GLN A 209 -21.02 7.44 64.86
CA GLN A 209 -21.86 6.49 64.12
C GLN A 209 -21.44 5.03 64.31
N GLY A 210 -20.47 4.75 65.20
CA GLY A 210 -19.99 3.40 65.51
C GLY A 210 -19.04 2.81 64.46
N LYS A 211 -18.48 3.63 63.57
CA LYS A 211 -17.49 3.19 62.57
C LYS A 211 -16.12 3.00 63.19
N THR A 212 -15.43 1.94 62.79
CA THR A 212 -14.07 1.63 63.21
C THR A 212 -13.06 2.18 62.21
N PHE A 213 -11.94 2.71 62.71
CA PHE A 213 -10.87 3.27 61.89
C PHE A 213 -9.55 2.55 62.17
N ASP A 214 -8.91 2.09 61.10
CA ASP A 214 -7.57 1.51 61.12
C ASP A 214 -6.74 2.08 59.96
N TYR A 215 -5.42 1.97 60.03
CA TYR A 215 -4.53 2.48 58.99
C TYR A 215 -3.29 1.61 58.80
N THR A 216 -2.80 1.60 57.57
CA THR A 216 -1.53 0.99 57.17
C THR A 216 -0.71 2.00 56.37
N SER A 217 0.53 1.65 56.02
CA SER A 217 1.36 2.50 55.14
C SER A 217 0.80 2.70 53.72
N GLN A 218 -0.16 1.87 53.31
CA GLN A 218 -0.68 1.80 51.93
C GLN A 218 -2.19 2.08 51.83
N ALA A 219 -2.94 1.97 52.94
CA ALA A 219 -4.38 2.12 52.96
C ALA A 219 -4.89 2.73 54.28
N LEU A 220 -5.95 3.53 54.19
CA LEU A 220 -6.81 3.91 55.31
C LEU A 220 -8.07 3.05 55.29
N ILE A 221 -8.43 2.46 56.43
CA ILE A 221 -9.46 1.43 56.51
C ILE A 221 -10.57 1.91 57.45
N TRP A 222 -11.80 1.91 56.93
CA TRP A 222 -13.03 2.23 57.65
C TRP A 222 -13.96 1.02 57.62
N ASP A 223 -14.07 0.28 58.72
CA ASP A 223 -14.67 -1.05 58.74
C ASP A 223 -14.09 -1.97 57.63
N GLU A 224 -14.84 -2.20 56.55
CA GLU A 224 -14.42 -2.97 55.36
C GLU A 224 -14.02 -2.08 54.16
N VAL A 225 -14.23 -0.77 54.25
CA VAL A 225 -13.96 0.19 53.17
C VAL A 225 -12.49 0.58 53.19
N VAL A 226 -11.79 0.27 52.11
CA VAL A 226 -10.37 0.58 51.92
C VAL A 226 -10.25 1.79 51.03
N LEU A 227 -9.74 2.89 51.57
CA LEU A 227 -9.20 3.95 50.73
C LEU A 227 -7.80 3.50 50.30
N GLU A 228 -7.44 3.73 49.04
CA GLU A 228 -6.13 3.38 48.48
C GLU A 228 -5.29 4.65 48.28
N ARG A 229 -3.99 4.56 48.57
CA ARG A 229 -3.07 5.69 48.45
C ARG A 229 -2.73 5.98 46.98
N LEU A 230 -2.80 7.25 46.60
CA LEU A 230 -2.33 7.75 45.30
C LEU A 230 -0.83 7.47 45.11
N GLN A 231 -0.49 6.74 44.05
CA GLN A 231 0.87 6.44 43.65
C GLN A 231 1.39 7.45 42.63
N ARG A 232 2.72 7.52 42.47
CA ARG A 232 3.38 8.36 41.45
C ARG A 232 3.10 7.96 40.00
N THR A 233 2.27 6.95 39.79
CA THR A 233 2.04 6.35 38.47
C THR A 233 0.58 6.34 38.09
N ASP A 234 -0.27 6.82 38.99
CA ASP A 234 -1.71 6.76 38.86
C ASP A 234 -2.19 7.91 37.99
N GLY A 235 -2.97 7.60 36.95
CA GLY A 235 -3.69 8.63 36.20
C GLY A 235 -2.79 9.68 35.54
N GLY A 236 -1.60 9.28 35.11
CA GLY A 236 -0.68 10.19 34.42
C GLY A 236 0.16 11.10 35.33
N TYR A 237 0.00 11.03 36.66
CA TYR A 237 0.97 11.62 37.59
C TYR A 237 2.32 10.93 37.44
N GLN A 238 3.41 11.69 37.59
CA GLN A 238 4.80 11.21 37.56
C GLN A 238 5.69 12.02 38.52
N THR A 239 5.43 13.31 38.60
CA THR A 239 6.17 14.26 39.43
C THR A 239 5.46 14.61 40.74
N ALA A 240 4.27 14.04 40.99
CA ALA A 240 3.51 14.25 42.22
C ALA A 240 4.33 13.96 43.48
N ASP A 241 4.30 14.89 44.43
CA ASP A 241 4.77 14.65 45.79
C ASP A 241 3.78 13.76 46.53
N VAL A 242 4.02 12.45 46.50
CA VAL A 242 3.17 11.45 47.17
C VAL A 242 3.54 11.20 48.63
N ARG A 243 4.28 12.09 49.30
CA ARG A 243 4.59 11.93 50.74
C ARG A 243 3.31 12.01 51.58
N GLY A 244 3.24 11.20 52.63
CA GLY A 244 2.00 11.02 53.38
C GLY A 244 0.93 10.28 52.60
N TYR A 245 -0.25 10.15 53.20
CA TYR A 245 -1.39 9.47 52.63
C TYR A 245 -2.25 10.48 51.86
N GLN A 246 -2.33 10.30 50.54
CA GLN A 246 -3.06 11.21 49.65
C GLN A 246 -4.02 10.43 48.75
N ILE A 247 -5.15 11.04 48.42
CA ILE A 247 -6.10 10.57 47.41
C ILE A 247 -6.44 11.70 46.43
N LEU A 248 -6.95 11.36 45.25
CA LEU A 248 -7.45 12.36 44.30
C LEU A 248 -8.81 12.90 44.74
N LEU A 249 -8.98 14.23 44.74
CA LEU A 249 -10.21 14.92 45.13
C LEU A 249 -11.30 14.72 44.08
N ASP A 250 -12.44 14.19 44.52
CA ASP A 250 -13.65 14.13 43.70
C ASP A 250 -14.63 15.24 44.07
N TYR A 251 -14.45 16.39 43.44
CA TYR A 251 -15.22 17.60 43.68
C TYR A 251 -16.74 17.39 43.50
N ARG A 252 -17.49 17.71 44.55
CA ARG A 252 -18.95 17.90 44.54
C ARG A 252 -19.26 19.27 43.92
N GLY A 253 -20.02 19.28 42.82
CA GLY A 253 -20.00 20.35 41.81
C GLY A 253 -20.89 21.59 42.00
N ALA A 254 -21.08 22.30 40.87
CA ALA A 254 -22.10 23.30 40.50
C ALA A 254 -22.27 24.61 41.34
N GLU A 255 -23.03 24.51 42.42
CA GLU A 255 -23.70 25.67 43.03
C GLU A 255 -23.36 25.86 44.52
N ALA A 256 -23.24 24.76 45.28
CA ALA A 256 -22.80 24.77 46.68
C ALA A 256 -22.36 23.38 47.14
N ILE A 257 -21.37 23.34 48.04
CA ILE A 257 -20.78 22.09 48.56
C ILE A 257 -21.65 21.51 49.67
N ALA A 258 -22.13 22.39 50.54
CA ALA A 258 -22.97 22.13 51.68
C ALA A 258 -23.84 23.38 51.91
N PRO A 259 -24.94 23.28 52.66
CA PRO A 259 -25.63 24.46 53.19
C PRO A 259 -24.66 25.39 53.94
N THR A 260 -24.80 26.70 53.74
CA THR A 260 -23.94 27.72 54.36
C THR A 260 -24.78 28.72 55.14
N LEU A 261 -24.30 29.10 56.33
CA LEU A 261 -24.84 30.14 57.20
C LEU A 261 -23.73 31.15 57.51
N THR A 262 -24.03 32.44 57.56
CA THR A 262 -23.02 33.44 57.97
C THR A 262 -22.79 33.41 59.48
N LEU A 263 -21.61 33.87 59.94
CA LEU A 263 -21.35 33.99 61.37
C LEU A 263 -22.37 34.92 62.06
N HIS A 264 -22.72 36.04 61.41
CA HIS A 264 -23.73 36.95 61.94
C HIS A 264 -25.12 36.29 62.09
N GLU A 265 -25.56 35.52 61.10
CA GLU A 265 -26.83 34.80 61.17
C GLU A 265 -26.83 33.77 62.30
N LEU A 266 -25.72 33.04 62.52
CA LEU A 266 -25.59 32.12 63.64
C LEU A 266 -25.78 32.82 65.00
N LEU A 267 -25.14 33.97 65.19
CA LEU A 267 -25.16 34.71 66.45
C LEU A 267 -26.51 35.40 66.73
N THR A 268 -27.23 35.80 65.69
CA THR A 268 -28.50 36.57 65.83
C THR A 268 -29.75 35.72 65.73
N THR A 269 -29.72 34.60 65.01
CA THR A 269 -30.90 33.75 64.80
C THR A 269 -31.22 32.98 66.09
N PRO A 270 -32.46 33.04 66.63
CA PRO A 270 -32.85 32.30 67.83
C PRO A 270 -32.55 30.79 67.71
N PRO A 271 -32.19 30.08 68.80
CA PRO A 271 -31.79 28.67 68.71
C PRO A 271 -32.86 27.78 68.08
N ALA A 272 -34.14 28.06 68.35
CA ALA A 272 -35.28 27.32 67.79
C ALA A 272 -35.49 27.51 66.28
N ALA A 273 -34.86 28.52 65.67
CA ALA A 273 -34.91 28.81 64.24
C ALA A 273 -33.64 28.37 63.50
N LEU A 274 -32.61 27.90 64.22
CA LEU A 274 -31.44 27.27 63.60
C LEU A 274 -31.83 25.88 63.07
N PRO A 275 -31.20 25.43 61.97
CA PRO A 275 -31.42 24.08 61.46
C PRO A 275 -31.05 23.03 62.52
N ASP A 276 -31.74 21.89 62.52
CA ASP A 276 -31.32 20.74 63.32
C ASP A 276 -29.93 20.27 62.84
N LEU A 277 -28.98 20.24 63.77
CA LEU A 277 -27.60 19.84 63.51
C LEU A 277 -27.27 18.47 64.10
N THR A 278 -28.27 17.77 64.64
CA THR A 278 -28.10 16.39 65.10
C THR A 278 -27.55 15.53 63.95
N ASP A 279 -26.44 14.83 64.20
CA ASP A 279 -25.72 14.04 63.18
C ASP A 279 -25.17 14.85 61.98
N ARG A 280 -24.99 16.17 62.12
CA ARG A 280 -24.36 17.02 61.11
C ARG A 280 -22.99 17.50 61.55
N VAL A 281 -22.07 17.62 60.60
CA VAL A 281 -20.74 18.21 60.78
C VAL A 281 -20.82 19.69 60.46
N VAL A 282 -20.33 20.52 61.36
CA VAL A 282 -20.26 21.97 61.18
C VAL A 282 -18.81 22.38 60.95
N LEU A 283 -18.55 23.12 59.88
CA LEU A 283 -17.23 23.69 59.59
C LEU A 283 -17.28 25.20 59.70
N ILE A 284 -16.47 25.79 60.57
CA ILE A 284 -16.37 27.23 60.76
C ILE A 284 -15.07 27.72 60.16
N GLY A 285 -15.14 28.69 59.25
CA GLY A 285 -13.93 29.27 58.66
C GLY A 285 -14.24 30.47 57.78
N SER A 286 -13.20 31.08 57.22
CA SER A 286 -13.39 32.26 56.37
C SER A 286 -13.81 31.89 54.95
N VAL A 287 -14.74 32.69 54.44
CA VAL A 287 -15.08 32.75 53.00
C VAL A 287 -14.83 34.16 52.44
N ALA A 288 -14.19 35.03 53.23
CA ALA A 288 -13.98 36.44 52.92
C ALA A 288 -12.76 36.62 51.98
N PRO A 289 -12.93 37.25 50.80
CA PRO A 289 -11.83 37.49 49.85
C PRO A 289 -10.63 38.26 50.43
N SER A 290 -10.86 39.12 51.43
CA SER A 290 -9.81 39.96 52.05
C SER A 290 -8.73 39.17 52.79
N LEU A 291 -9.03 37.96 53.27
CA LEU A 291 -8.13 37.15 54.11
C LEU A 291 -7.15 36.27 53.32
N LYS A 292 -7.19 36.32 51.97
CA LYS A 292 -6.29 35.58 51.07
C LYS A 292 -6.21 34.06 51.32
N ASP A 293 -7.26 33.47 51.89
CA ASP A 293 -7.35 32.03 52.15
C ASP A 293 -7.93 31.26 50.94
N PHE A 294 -7.57 31.67 49.72
CA PHE A 294 -8.14 31.12 48.49
C PHE A 294 -7.12 30.24 47.75
N LEU A 295 -7.52 29.02 47.46
CA LEU A 295 -6.71 28.02 46.76
C LEU A 295 -7.21 27.84 45.32
N PRO A 296 -6.30 27.77 44.32
CA PRO A 296 -6.68 27.39 42.97
C PRO A 296 -7.18 25.94 42.95
N THR A 297 -8.32 25.72 42.30
CA THR A 297 -9.01 24.43 42.23
C THR A 297 -9.46 24.16 40.79
N PRO A 298 -9.72 22.90 40.39
CA PRO A 298 -10.23 22.57 39.07
C PRO A 298 -11.58 23.21 38.74
N TYR A 299 -12.30 23.64 39.77
CA TYR A 299 -13.69 24.07 39.72
C TYR A 299 -14.03 24.94 40.95
N SER A 300 -14.89 25.96 40.77
CA SER A 300 -15.43 26.78 41.87
C SER A 300 -16.93 27.02 41.68
N ALA A 301 -17.69 26.94 42.78
CA ALA A 301 -19.12 27.25 42.81
C ALA A 301 -19.43 28.74 42.76
N VAL A 302 -18.47 29.57 43.18
CA VAL A 302 -18.68 31.01 43.37
C VAL A 302 -18.00 31.83 42.27
N GLN A 303 -16.82 31.40 41.80
CA GLN A 303 -16.01 32.16 40.83
C GLN A 303 -15.84 31.38 39.52
N GLN A 304 -16.52 31.82 38.46
CA GLN A 304 -16.50 31.14 37.15
C GLN A 304 -15.22 31.41 36.32
N GLU A 305 -14.42 32.42 36.66
CA GLU A 305 -13.25 32.82 35.84
C GLU A 305 -11.88 32.45 36.48
N SER A 306 -11.74 32.53 37.80
CA SER A 306 -10.48 32.26 38.52
C SER A 306 -10.39 30.88 39.19
N PHE A 307 -11.51 30.14 39.24
CA PHE A 307 -11.64 28.80 39.86
C PHE A 307 -10.93 28.65 41.22
N GLN A 308 -11.23 29.55 42.16
CA GLN A 308 -10.69 29.50 43.51
C GLN A 308 -11.75 29.15 44.55
N MET A 309 -11.31 28.55 45.65
CA MET A 309 -12.14 28.11 46.77
C MET A 309 -11.45 28.46 48.10
N SER A 310 -12.22 28.87 49.11
CA SER A 310 -11.64 29.15 50.42
C SER A 310 -11.22 27.86 51.16
N GLY A 311 -10.30 27.94 52.12
CA GLY A 311 -9.82 26.79 52.89
C GLY A 311 -10.95 25.94 53.47
N VAL A 312 -11.93 26.58 54.12
CA VAL A 312 -13.08 25.90 54.72
C VAL A 312 -13.96 25.17 53.70
N MET A 313 -14.11 25.73 52.50
CA MET A 313 -14.85 25.10 51.41
C MET A 313 -14.09 23.90 50.85
N VAL A 314 -12.76 23.98 50.75
CA VAL A 314 -11.92 22.85 50.36
C VAL A 314 -12.01 21.73 51.40
N HIS A 315 -11.97 22.04 52.70
CA HIS A 315 -12.17 21.04 53.75
C HIS A 315 -13.55 20.41 53.68
N ALA A 316 -14.59 21.17 53.35
CA ALA A 316 -15.92 20.62 53.13
C ALA A 316 -15.94 19.58 51.99
N GLN A 317 -15.21 19.82 50.88
CA GLN A 317 -15.04 18.82 49.82
C GLN A 317 -14.33 17.56 50.33
N MET A 318 -13.24 17.74 51.08
CA MET A 318 -12.44 16.65 51.63
C MET A 318 -13.24 15.78 52.60
N VAL A 319 -13.97 16.40 53.54
CA VAL A 319 -14.84 15.71 54.49
C VAL A 319 -15.97 15.00 53.76
N SER A 320 -16.67 15.70 52.85
CA SER A 320 -17.76 15.12 52.05
C SER A 320 -17.30 13.88 51.28
N GLN A 321 -16.11 13.93 50.66
CA GLN A 321 -15.54 12.80 49.94
C GLN A 321 -15.28 11.60 50.85
N VAL A 322 -14.65 11.81 52.02
CA VAL A 322 -14.40 10.70 52.97
C VAL A 322 -15.72 10.09 53.44
N LEU A 323 -16.71 10.92 53.79
CA LEU A 323 -18.02 10.44 54.22
C LEU A 323 -18.77 9.71 53.11
N ASP A 324 -18.63 10.12 51.84
CA ASP A 324 -19.23 9.44 50.70
C ASP A 324 -18.61 8.06 50.44
N VAL A 325 -17.29 7.97 50.52
CA VAL A 325 -16.56 6.72 50.32
C VAL A 325 -16.91 5.71 51.42
N VAL A 326 -16.92 6.15 52.68
CA VAL A 326 -17.26 5.28 53.82
C VAL A 326 -18.73 4.87 53.82
N ALA A 327 -19.64 5.75 53.42
CA ALA A 327 -21.06 5.43 53.28
C ALA A 327 -21.37 4.53 52.06
N GLY A 328 -20.41 4.35 51.14
CA GLY A 328 -20.61 3.64 49.88
C GLY A 328 -21.48 4.40 48.88
N THR A 329 -21.72 5.70 49.08
CA THR A 329 -22.52 6.54 48.18
C THR A 329 -21.72 6.94 46.93
N ARG A 330 -20.40 7.17 47.08
CA ARG A 330 -19.49 7.42 45.96
C ARG A 330 -18.18 6.67 46.14
N PRO A 331 -17.69 5.95 45.12
CA PRO A 331 -16.40 5.27 45.20
C PRO A 331 -15.25 6.28 45.09
N GLN A 332 -14.09 5.90 45.65
CA GLN A 332 -12.84 6.60 45.34
C GLN A 332 -12.46 6.44 43.86
N PHE A 333 -11.67 7.37 43.34
CA PHE A 333 -11.07 7.21 42.01
C PHE A 333 -10.19 5.96 41.94
N ARG A 334 -10.32 5.22 40.85
CA ARG A 334 -9.49 4.06 40.53
C ARG A 334 -8.62 4.34 39.31
N TYR A 335 -7.48 3.68 39.26
CA TYR A 335 -6.49 3.84 38.21
C TYR A 335 -6.19 2.48 37.57
N TRP A 336 -5.68 2.52 36.34
CA TRP A 336 -5.18 1.30 35.71
C TRP A 336 -3.75 1.00 36.15
N PRO A 337 -3.40 -0.28 36.32
CA PRO A 337 -2.01 -0.62 36.55
C PRO A 337 -1.18 -0.25 35.31
N GLN A 338 0.08 0.15 35.51
CA GLN A 338 0.94 0.64 34.43
C GLN A 338 1.01 -0.27 33.19
N TRP A 339 1.00 -1.59 33.37
CA TRP A 339 1.06 -2.52 32.23
C TRP A 339 -0.18 -2.40 31.33
N LEU A 340 -1.35 -2.09 31.90
CA LEU A 340 -2.58 -1.90 31.16
C LEU A 340 -2.59 -0.56 30.41
N GLU A 341 -2.02 0.50 31.02
CA GLU A 341 -1.79 1.78 30.33
C GLU A 341 -0.85 1.62 29.12
N VAL A 342 0.21 0.81 29.26
CA VAL A 342 1.11 0.50 28.15
C VAL A 342 0.39 -0.27 27.04
N LEU A 343 -0.48 -1.23 27.38
CA LEU A 343 -1.30 -1.92 26.37
C LEU A 343 -2.27 -0.97 25.68
N TRP A 344 -2.85 -0.02 26.42
CA TRP A 344 -3.73 1.02 25.89
C TRP A 344 -3.00 1.91 24.88
N LEU A 345 -1.78 2.36 25.20
CA LEU A 345 -0.89 3.08 24.27
C LEU A 345 -0.60 2.26 23.00
N TRP A 346 -0.21 0.99 23.16
CA TRP A 346 0.12 0.10 22.05
C TRP A 346 -1.06 -0.15 21.12
N ALA A 347 -2.26 -0.39 21.67
CA ALA A 347 -3.46 -0.66 20.90
C ALA A 347 -3.75 0.49 19.93
N TRP A 348 -3.64 1.73 20.40
CA TRP A 348 -3.87 2.93 19.58
C TRP A 348 -2.72 3.22 18.61
N ALA A 349 -1.47 2.97 18.99
CA ALA A 349 -0.34 3.07 18.05
C ALA A 349 -0.47 2.07 16.87
N ILE A 350 -0.90 0.83 17.15
CA ILE A 350 -1.18 -0.18 16.13
C ILE A 350 -2.36 0.26 15.26
N ALA A 351 -3.45 0.73 15.86
CA ALA A 351 -4.62 1.20 15.12
C ALA A 351 -4.27 2.34 14.13
N GLY A 352 -3.50 3.34 14.59
CA GLY A 352 -3.04 4.44 13.74
C GLY A 352 -2.16 3.96 12.59
N SER A 353 -1.24 3.02 12.87
CA SER A 353 -0.36 2.44 11.84
C SER A 353 -1.12 1.62 10.80
N LEU A 354 -2.10 0.82 11.22
CA LEU A 354 -2.96 0.04 10.32
C LEU A 354 -3.82 0.95 9.44
N LEU A 355 -4.33 2.04 10.01
CA LEU A 355 -5.12 3.03 9.31
C LEU A 355 -4.33 3.65 8.14
N ALA A 356 -3.04 3.94 8.37
CA ALA A 356 -2.13 4.45 7.34
C ALA A 356 -2.01 3.55 6.11
N TRP A 357 -2.08 2.22 6.29
CA TRP A 357 -1.98 1.26 5.18
C TRP A 357 -3.32 0.92 4.55
N ARG A 358 -4.41 0.97 5.32
CA ARG A 358 -5.76 0.60 4.86
C ARG A 358 -6.41 1.68 4.00
N LEU A 359 -6.24 2.96 4.35
CA LEU A 359 -6.92 4.07 3.67
C LEU A 359 -5.97 4.82 2.74
N ARG A 360 -6.28 4.80 1.43
CA ARG A 360 -5.45 5.49 0.42
C ARG A 360 -5.83 6.94 0.17
N ARG A 361 -7.09 7.31 0.40
CA ARG A 361 -7.61 8.66 0.14
C ARG A 361 -7.33 9.57 1.35
N PRO A 362 -6.68 10.73 1.17
CA PRO A 362 -6.25 11.58 2.28
C PRO A 362 -7.44 12.12 3.08
N ILE A 363 -8.51 12.54 2.42
CA ILE A 363 -9.72 13.05 3.09
C ILE A 363 -10.36 11.99 3.99
N VAL A 364 -10.52 10.76 3.47
CA VAL A 364 -11.10 9.65 4.25
C VAL A 364 -10.19 9.28 5.42
N LEU A 365 -8.87 9.30 5.21
CA LEU A 365 -7.89 9.06 6.26
C LEU A 365 -8.04 10.08 7.40
N THR A 366 -8.12 11.36 7.09
CA THR A 366 -8.28 12.43 8.09
C THR A 366 -9.59 12.28 8.87
N ILE A 367 -10.71 12.02 8.19
CA ILE A 367 -12.02 11.83 8.84
C ILE A 367 -11.98 10.64 9.80
N VAL A 368 -11.44 9.49 9.37
CA VAL A 368 -11.35 8.30 10.22
C VAL A 368 -10.33 8.48 11.36
N ALA A 369 -9.24 9.22 11.12
CA ALA A 369 -8.28 9.55 12.17
C ALA A 369 -8.90 10.44 13.26
N LEU A 370 -9.66 11.47 12.88
CA LEU A 370 -10.43 12.29 13.83
C LEU A 370 -11.46 11.43 14.59
N GLY A 371 -12.16 10.52 13.90
CA GLY A 371 -13.05 9.56 14.54
C GLY A 371 -12.32 8.68 15.56
N GLY A 372 -11.11 8.21 15.25
CA GLY A 372 -10.26 7.45 16.18
C GLY A 372 -9.90 8.24 17.45
N ILE A 373 -9.49 9.51 17.29
CA ILE A 373 -9.22 10.40 18.43
C ILE A 373 -10.49 10.61 19.27
N SER A 374 -11.63 10.85 18.63
CA SER A 374 -12.91 10.97 19.34
C SER A 374 -13.26 9.71 20.13
N VAL A 375 -12.98 8.52 19.60
CA VAL A 375 -13.17 7.27 20.35
C VAL A 375 -12.25 7.22 21.57
N ILE A 376 -10.97 7.56 21.46
CA ILE A 376 -10.05 7.61 22.62
C ILE A 376 -10.62 8.52 23.71
N VAL A 377 -10.99 9.75 23.35
CA VAL A 377 -11.49 10.76 24.29
C VAL A 377 -12.82 10.33 24.90
N LEU A 378 -13.79 9.87 24.10
CA LEU A 378 -15.12 9.45 24.59
C LEU A 378 -15.05 8.21 25.48
N THR A 379 -14.21 7.22 25.13
CA THR A 379 -14.05 6.02 25.94
C THR A 379 -13.45 6.38 27.30
N SER A 380 -12.43 7.24 27.30
CA SER A 380 -11.77 7.70 28.52
C SER A 380 -12.68 8.60 29.37
N ALA A 381 -13.49 9.47 28.74
CA ALA A 381 -14.50 10.27 29.44
C ALA A 381 -15.61 9.39 30.06
N THR A 382 -15.99 8.30 29.38
CA THR A 382 -16.96 7.32 29.92
C THR A 382 -16.39 6.56 31.12
N LEU A 383 -15.10 6.19 31.07
CA LEU A 383 -14.42 5.63 32.24
C LEU A 383 -14.36 6.65 33.39
N PHE A 384 -14.14 7.91 33.06
CA PHE A 384 -14.12 8.98 34.05
C PHE A 384 -15.47 9.11 34.79
N THR A 385 -16.62 9.00 34.12
CA THR A 385 -17.93 9.09 34.82
C THR A 385 -18.16 7.95 35.82
N ILE A 386 -17.51 6.80 35.64
CA ILE A 386 -17.53 5.67 36.57
C ILE A 386 -16.32 5.66 37.52
N HIS A 387 -15.72 6.83 37.76
CA HIS A 387 -14.62 7.06 38.71
C HIS A 387 -13.35 6.27 38.37
N VAL A 388 -13.08 6.07 37.08
CA VAL A 388 -11.82 5.47 36.59
C VAL A 388 -11.06 6.54 35.82
N TRP A 389 -9.88 6.93 36.30
CA TRP A 389 -9.02 7.93 35.67
C TRP A 389 -7.83 7.24 34.98
N ILE A 390 -7.68 7.49 33.68
CA ILE A 390 -6.64 6.91 32.84
C ILE A 390 -6.00 8.01 31.96
N PRO A 391 -4.73 7.86 31.57
CA PRO A 391 -4.08 8.78 30.63
C PRO A 391 -4.73 8.74 29.24
N VAL A 392 -4.85 9.91 28.62
CA VAL A 392 -5.56 10.13 27.34
C VAL A 392 -4.63 10.78 26.32
N VAL A 393 -3.79 11.72 26.75
CA VAL A 393 -2.86 12.46 25.88
C VAL A 393 -1.85 11.49 25.28
N GLY A 394 -1.28 10.61 26.09
CA GLY A 394 -0.33 9.58 25.63
C GLY A 394 -0.90 8.75 24.45
N PRO A 395 -2.07 8.09 24.61
CA PRO A 395 -2.72 7.33 23.54
C PRO A 395 -3.06 8.14 22.29
N VAL A 396 -3.51 9.39 22.43
CA VAL A 396 -3.77 10.29 21.28
C VAL A 396 -2.46 10.57 20.52
N LEU A 397 -1.38 10.92 21.22
CA LEU A 397 -0.07 11.14 20.61
C LEU A 397 0.46 9.86 19.96
N ALA A 398 0.25 8.71 20.61
CA ALA A 398 0.67 7.43 20.08
C ALA A 398 -0.06 7.07 18.78
N PHE A 399 -1.38 7.29 18.74
CA PHE A 399 -2.20 7.11 17.53
C PHE A 399 -1.73 8.00 16.38
N VAL A 400 -1.61 9.31 16.62
CA VAL A 400 -1.25 10.29 15.59
C VAL A 400 0.21 10.11 15.13
N GLY A 401 1.13 9.92 16.06
CA GLY A 401 2.55 9.70 15.78
C GLY A 401 2.77 8.43 14.96
N ALA A 402 2.12 7.32 15.35
CA ALA A 402 2.26 6.05 14.64
C ALA A 402 1.59 6.08 13.26
N LEU A 403 0.44 6.76 13.13
CA LEU A 403 -0.19 7.07 11.85
C LEU A 403 0.75 7.84 10.93
N GLY A 404 1.36 8.93 11.42
CA GLY A 404 2.30 9.75 10.66
C GLY A 404 3.54 8.96 10.22
N LEU A 405 4.17 8.24 11.15
CA LEU A 405 5.36 7.44 10.86
C LEU A 405 5.07 6.32 9.86
N ALA A 406 3.97 5.58 10.02
CA ALA A 406 3.54 4.57 9.06
C ALA A 406 3.18 5.17 7.70
N MET A 407 2.59 6.37 7.66
CA MET A 407 2.29 7.09 6.42
C MET A 407 3.58 7.49 5.68
N THR A 408 4.60 8.01 6.37
CA THR A 408 5.88 8.33 5.74
C THR A 408 6.56 7.10 5.15
N HIS A 409 6.58 5.99 5.90
CA HIS A 409 7.13 4.72 5.42
C HIS A 409 6.33 4.17 4.25
N ARG A 410 5.00 4.27 4.27
CA ARG A 410 4.14 3.89 3.15
C ARG A 410 4.44 4.73 1.91
N VAL A 411 4.49 6.06 2.04
CA VAL A 411 4.80 6.97 0.92
C VAL A 411 6.13 6.57 0.31
N PHE A 412 7.17 6.43 1.14
CA PHE A 412 8.50 5.99 0.71
C PHE A 412 8.49 4.62 0.02
N TYR A 413 7.72 3.67 0.54
CA TYR A 413 7.58 2.35 -0.06
C TYR A 413 6.92 2.44 -1.44
N THR A 414 5.80 3.16 -1.55
CA THR A 414 5.04 3.31 -2.81
C THR A 414 5.77 4.18 -3.85
N THR A 415 6.64 5.11 -3.43
CA THR A 415 7.48 5.87 -4.36
C THR A 415 8.69 5.08 -4.83
N SER A 416 9.03 3.98 -4.16
CA SER A 416 10.22 3.18 -4.47
C SER A 416 9.91 1.80 -5.08
N HIS A 417 8.69 1.30 -4.89
CA HIS A 417 8.27 -0.04 -5.31
C HIS A 417 6.99 -0.01 -6.13
N ASP A 418 6.88 -0.96 -7.06
CA ASP A 418 5.66 -1.24 -7.80
C ASP A 418 4.58 -1.81 -6.88
N ALA A 419 3.36 -1.27 -7.01
CA ALA A 419 2.23 -1.59 -6.14
C ALA A 419 1.61 -2.96 -6.43
N LEU A 420 1.88 -3.59 -7.57
CA LEU A 420 1.40 -4.93 -7.87
C LEU A 420 2.37 -5.97 -7.31
N THR A 421 3.64 -5.90 -7.72
CA THR A 421 4.65 -6.95 -7.52
C THR A 421 5.47 -6.80 -6.24
N GLY A 422 5.53 -5.59 -5.68
CA GLY A 422 6.49 -5.21 -4.66
C GLY A 422 7.94 -5.21 -5.15
N ALA A 423 8.19 -5.27 -6.46
CA ALA A 423 9.52 -5.03 -7.03
C ALA A 423 9.89 -3.55 -6.93
N LEU A 424 11.15 -3.20 -7.16
CA LEU A 424 11.52 -1.79 -7.31
C LEU A 424 10.77 -1.19 -8.51
N ASN A 425 10.59 0.12 -8.52
CA ASN A 425 10.26 0.83 -9.76
C ASN A 425 11.54 1.24 -10.51
N GLN A 426 11.38 1.69 -11.75
CA GLN A 426 12.49 2.12 -12.59
C GLN A 426 13.38 3.19 -11.93
N SER A 427 12.80 4.20 -11.27
CA SER A 427 13.56 5.26 -10.63
C SER A 427 14.46 4.73 -9.50
N SER A 428 13.96 3.78 -8.71
CA SER A 428 14.71 3.15 -7.61
C SER A 428 15.81 2.21 -8.11
N LEU A 429 15.56 1.48 -9.20
CA LEU A 429 16.59 0.67 -9.83
C LEU A 429 17.71 1.55 -10.38
N THR A 430 17.37 2.64 -11.08
CA THR A 430 18.35 3.61 -11.60
C THR A 430 19.17 4.23 -10.47
N ALA A 431 18.54 4.62 -9.35
CA ALA A 431 19.24 5.12 -8.18
C ALA A 431 20.20 4.07 -7.57
N TYR A 432 19.76 2.80 -7.49
CA TYR A 432 20.60 1.69 -7.06
C TYR A 432 21.80 1.46 -7.99
N LEU A 433 21.60 1.50 -9.31
CA LEU A 433 22.65 1.38 -10.31
C LEU A 433 23.67 2.52 -10.18
N ARG A 434 23.21 3.78 -10.08
CA ARG A 434 24.09 4.95 -9.89
C ARG A 434 24.98 4.79 -8.64
N ARG A 435 24.39 4.36 -7.51
CA ARG A 435 25.14 4.11 -6.27
C ARG A 435 26.17 3.00 -6.44
N SER A 436 25.77 1.90 -7.08
CA SER A 436 26.62 0.73 -7.30
C SER A 436 27.80 1.05 -8.22
N LEU A 437 27.57 1.78 -9.31
CA LEU A 437 28.62 2.26 -10.23
C LEU A 437 29.60 3.22 -9.54
N LYS A 438 29.11 4.16 -8.73
CA LYS A 438 29.96 5.08 -7.95
C LYS A 438 30.80 4.35 -6.91
N GLN A 439 30.25 3.32 -6.27
CA GLN A 439 31.00 2.48 -5.33
C GLN A 439 32.12 1.71 -6.04
N ARG A 440 31.85 1.19 -7.24
CA ARG A 440 32.83 0.47 -8.04
C ARG A 440 33.99 1.33 -8.52
N GLN A 441 33.74 2.57 -8.92
CA GLN A 441 34.81 3.52 -9.30
C GLN A 441 35.84 3.76 -8.18
N ARG A 442 35.49 3.49 -6.92
CA ARG A 442 36.38 3.63 -5.75
C ARG A 442 37.17 2.36 -5.44
N GLN A 443 36.88 1.23 -6.10
CA GLN A 443 37.53 -0.05 -5.86
C GLN A 443 38.73 -0.24 -6.80
N HIS A 444 39.83 -0.81 -6.29
CA HIS A 444 41.00 -1.13 -7.11
C HIS A 444 40.73 -2.27 -8.12
N GLN A 445 39.84 -3.21 -7.77
CA GLN A 445 39.39 -4.30 -8.66
C GLN A 445 37.86 -4.40 -8.57
N PRO A 446 37.11 -3.62 -9.37
CA PRO A 446 35.66 -3.58 -9.27
C PRO A 446 35.03 -4.83 -9.88
N GLN A 447 34.23 -5.56 -9.09
CA GLN A 447 33.48 -6.72 -9.58
C GLN A 447 32.43 -6.32 -10.61
N PRO A 448 32.17 -7.15 -11.65
CA PRO A 448 31.22 -6.83 -12.73
C PRO A 448 29.79 -6.64 -12.22
N LEU A 449 29.01 -5.83 -12.92
CA LEU A 449 27.62 -5.52 -12.62
C LEU A 449 26.86 -5.79 -13.90
N GLY A 450 26.05 -6.84 -13.87
CA GLY A 450 25.14 -7.20 -14.93
C GLY A 450 23.80 -6.50 -14.76
N LEU A 451 23.17 -6.20 -15.88
CA LEU A 451 21.78 -5.81 -15.97
C LEU A 451 21.09 -6.69 -17.01
N LEU A 452 20.06 -7.41 -16.60
CA LEU A 452 19.13 -8.09 -17.49
C LEU A 452 17.92 -7.19 -17.69
N TYR A 453 17.51 -6.98 -18.92
CA TYR A 453 16.24 -6.35 -19.30
C TYR A 453 15.35 -7.43 -19.92
N VAL A 454 14.20 -7.70 -19.32
CA VAL A 454 13.36 -8.87 -19.60
C VAL A 454 12.00 -8.37 -20.08
N HIS A 455 11.63 -8.70 -21.31
CA HIS A 455 10.31 -8.44 -21.89
C HIS A 455 9.49 -9.73 -21.90
N LEU A 456 8.26 -9.67 -21.39
CA LEU A 456 7.35 -10.82 -21.35
C LEU A 456 6.36 -10.72 -22.51
N ASP A 457 6.43 -11.69 -23.43
CA ASP A 457 5.58 -11.69 -24.62
C ASP A 457 4.13 -12.06 -24.26
N GLN A 458 3.19 -11.56 -25.06
CA GLN A 458 1.75 -11.88 -24.97
C GLN A 458 1.03 -11.41 -23.69
N LEU A 459 1.68 -10.68 -22.75
CA LEU A 459 0.98 -10.14 -21.58
C LEU A 459 -0.10 -9.12 -21.97
N GLY A 460 0.20 -8.22 -22.92
CA GLY A 460 -0.78 -7.32 -23.52
C GLY A 460 -1.97 -8.06 -24.17
N LEU A 461 -1.71 -9.18 -24.85
CA LEU A 461 -2.75 -10.03 -25.45
C LEU A 461 -3.62 -10.72 -24.39
N VAL A 462 -3.02 -11.17 -23.29
CA VAL A 462 -3.76 -11.73 -22.14
C VAL A 462 -4.61 -10.66 -21.48
N ASN A 463 -4.12 -9.43 -21.33
CA ASN A 463 -4.89 -8.31 -20.78
C ASN A 463 -6.10 -7.97 -21.64
N SER A 464 -5.95 -7.94 -22.97
CA SER A 464 -7.05 -7.65 -23.90
C SER A 464 -8.05 -8.79 -24.01
N SER A 465 -7.58 -10.04 -23.94
CA SER A 465 -8.42 -11.23 -24.17
C SER A 465 -9.08 -11.79 -22.91
N LEU A 466 -8.38 -11.76 -21.77
CA LEU A 466 -8.80 -12.38 -20.49
C LEU A 466 -8.97 -11.36 -19.35
N GLY A 467 -8.71 -10.08 -19.60
CA GLY A 467 -8.91 -8.97 -18.69
C GLY A 467 -7.72 -8.69 -17.76
N GLN A 468 -7.65 -7.44 -17.28
CA GLN A 468 -6.54 -6.92 -16.46
C GLN A 468 -6.26 -7.73 -15.18
N THR A 469 -7.30 -8.29 -14.56
CA THR A 469 -7.14 -9.08 -13.32
C THR A 469 -6.34 -10.37 -13.59
N THR A 470 -6.57 -10.97 -14.74
CA THR A 470 -5.90 -12.20 -15.19
C THR A 470 -4.43 -11.93 -15.50
N GLY A 471 -4.13 -10.86 -16.26
CA GLY A 471 -2.75 -10.46 -16.51
C GLY A 471 -2.01 -10.05 -15.24
N ASN A 472 -2.67 -9.38 -14.28
CA ASN A 472 -2.07 -9.09 -12.98
C ASN A 472 -1.65 -10.37 -12.22
N TYR A 473 -2.47 -11.42 -12.27
CA TYR A 473 -2.15 -12.71 -11.65
C TYR A 473 -0.97 -13.39 -12.35
N MET A 474 -1.00 -13.44 -13.68
CA MET A 474 0.11 -13.96 -14.50
C MET A 474 1.42 -13.24 -14.18
N TRP A 475 1.39 -11.91 -14.07
CA TRP A 475 2.54 -11.10 -13.71
C TRP A 475 3.08 -11.41 -12.30
N LEU A 476 2.19 -11.56 -11.31
CA LEU A 476 2.58 -11.93 -9.94
C LEU A 476 3.26 -13.30 -9.89
N GLU A 477 2.75 -14.27 -10.64
CA GLU A 477 3.33 -15.61 -10.73
C GLU A 477 4.70 -15.59 -11.42
N LEU A 478 4.82 -14.90 -12.56
CA LEU A 478 6.10 -14.74 -13.27
C LEU A 478 7.16 -14.08 -12.37
N MET A 479 6.80 -13.01 -11.67
CA MET A 479 7.69 -12.34 -10.73
C MET A 479 8.11 -13.23 -9.56
N SER A 480 7.24 -14.13 -9.11
CA SER A 480 7.57 -15.15 -8.11
C SER A 480 8.61 -16.13 -8.63
N ARG A 481 8.42 -16.65 -9.85
CA ARG A 481 9.35 -17.57 -10.52
C ARG A 481 10.73 -16.94 -10.72
N LEU A 482 10.77 -15.75 -11.32
CA LEU A 482 12.02 -15.01 -11.53
C LEU A 482 12.78 -14.84 -10.20
N ARG A 483 12.10 -14.37 -9.14
CA ARG A 483 12.72 -14.18 -7.82
C ARG A 483 13.26 -15.45 -7.18
N SER A 484 12.66 -16.61 -7.45
CA SER A 484 13.10 -17.88 -6.86
C SER A 484 14.48 -18.32 -7.36
N ARG A 485 14.88 -17.90 -8.57
CA ARG A 485 16.21 -18.15 -9.15
C ARG A 485 17.24 -17.09 -8.82
N LEU A 486 16.79 -15.89 -8.45
CA LEU A 486 17.68 -14.77 -8.22
C LEU A 486 18.37 -14.86 -6.85
N PRO A 487 19.67 -14.53 -6.76
CA PRO A 487 20.35 -14.43 -5.48
C PRO A 487 19.78 -13.27 -4.66
N LYS A 488 19.94 -13.32 -3.32
CA LYS A 488 19.48 -12.26 -2.40
C LYS A 488 20.07 -10.87 -2.70
N THR A 489 21.20 -10.83 -3.39
CA THR A 489 21.89 -9.60 -3.80
C THR A 489 21.29 -8.96 -5.06
N ALA A 490 20.51 -9.71 -5.85
CA ALA A 490 19.87 -9.19 -7.03
C ALA A 490 18.77 -8.18 -6.68
N ARG A 491 18.61 -7.18 -7.55
CA ARG A 491 17.54 -6.18 -7.46
C ARG A 491 16.68 -6.23 -8.71
N ILE A 492 15.44 -6.67 -8.55
CA ILE A 492 14.44 -6.69 -9.63
C ILE A 492 13.55 -5.46 -9.55
N ALA A 493 13.26 -4.88 -10.71
CA ALA A 493 12.37 -3.75 -10.85
C ALA A 493 11.37 -3.99 -11.98
N ARG A 494 10.14 -3.53 -11.80
CA ARG A 494 9.18 -3.40 -12.90
C ARG A 494 9.46 -2.08 -13.61
N ILE A 495 9.64 -2.14 -14.92
CA ILE A 495 9.97 -0.97 -15.74
C ILE A 495 8.72 -0.43 -16.43
N ASP A 496 7.97 -1.32 -17.07
CA ASP A 496 6.72 -1.01 -17.76
C ASP A 496 5.65 -2.10 -17.51
N GLU A 497 4.55 -2.09 -18.25
CA GLU A 497 3.48 -3.08 -18.13
C GLU A 497 3.99 -4.52 -18.33
N ASP A 498 4.82 -4.73 -19.35
CA ASP A 498 5.32 -6.04 -19.81
C ASP A 498 6.83 -6.22 -19.57
N ASP A 499 7.49 -5.24 -18.96
CA ASP A 499 8.95 -5.18 -18.80
C ASP A 499 9.40 -5.24 -17.34
N CYS A 500 10.47 -6.00 -17.10
CA CYS A 500 11.21 -5.93 -15.86
C CYS A 500 12.72 -5.86 -16.10
N ALA A 501 13.46 -5.32 -15.14
CA ALA A 501 14.92 -5.27 -15.19
C ALA A 501 15.53 -5.80 -13.89
N ILE A 502 16.63 -6.53 -14.01
CA ILE A 502 17.27 -7.24 -12.91
C ILE A 502 18.75 -6.83 -12.86
N ALA A 503 19.13 -6.09 -11.82
CA ALA A 503 20.51 -5.75 -11.55
C ALA A 503 21.18 -6.83 -10.70
N LEU A 504 22.34 -7.30 -11.17
CA LEU A 504 23.07 -8.45 -10.64
C LEU A 504 24.53 -8.04 -10.34
N PRO A 505 24.84 -7.71 -9.08
CA PRO A 505 26.20 -7.38 -8.68
C PRO A 505 27.06 -8.65 -8.61
N ALA A 506 28.31 -8.55 -9.04
CA ALA A 506 29.31 -9.64 -9.05
C ALA A 506 29.04 -10.78 -10.03
N PHE A 507 28.33 -10.50 -11.12
CA PHE A 507 28.06 -11.49 -12.18
C PHE A 507 28.91 -11.19 -13.41
N ASP A 508 29.68 -12.18 -13.85
CA ASP A 508 30.40 -12.13 -15.13
C ASP A 508 29.47 -12.49 -16.30
N LYS A 509 30.01 -12.41 -17.52
CA LYS A 509 29.24 -12.66 -18.74
C LYS A 509 28.66 -14.06 -18.78
N ALA A 510 29.47 -15.09 -18.53
CA ALA A 510 29.02 -16.48 -18.62
C ALA A 510 27.92 -16.80 -17.59
N ALA A 511 28.03 -16.25 -16.36
CA ALA A 511 27.01 -16.40 -15.33
C ALA A 511 25.69 -15.71 -15.72
N LEU A 512 25.75 -14.53 -16.36
CA LEU A 512 24.55 -13.82 -16.84
C LEU A 512 23.85 -14.54 -17.99
N GLU A 513 24.61 -15.08 -18.95
CA GLU A 513 24.08 -15.86 -20.06
C GLU A 513 23.42 -17.15 -19.56
N THR A 514 24.06 -17.83 -18.60
CA THR A 514 23.49 -19.02 -17.94
C THR A 514 22.19 -18.69 -17.20
N LEU A 515 22.18 -17.60 -16.43
CA LEU A 515 21.00 -17.15 -15.71
C LEU A 515 19.88 -16.74 -16.67
N ALA A 516 20.19 -16.03 -17.76
CA ALA A 516 19.20 -15.62 -18.76
C ALA A 516 18.49 -16.84 -19.40
N ASN A 517 19.25 -17.89 -19.74
CA ASN A 517 18.67 -19.14 -20.22
C ASN A 517 17.74 -19.78 -19.18
N GLN A 518 18.18 -19.87 -17.92
CA GLN A 518 17.35 -20.44 -16.85
C GLN A 518 16.06 -19.65 -16.61
N LEU A 519 16.14 -18.31 -16.61
CA LEU A 519 14.97 -17.45 -16.43
C LEU A 519 13.98 -17.62 -17.60
N ARG A 520 14.48 -17.74 -18.83
CA ARG A 520 13.65 -18.03 -20.00
C ARG A 520 12.91 -19.37 -19.84
N ASP A 521 13.64 -20.42 -19.48
CA ASP A 521 13.07 -21.77 -19.35
C ASP A 521 12.00 -21.83 -18.23
N ASP A 522 12.17 -21.04 -17.15
CA ASP A 522 11.18 -20.92 -16.07
C ASP A 522 9.94 -20.11 -16.47
N VAL A 523 10.10 -19.10 -17.34
CA VAL A 523 8.99 -18.30 -17.88
C VAL A 523 8.14 -19.15 -18.85
N ALA A 524 8.79 -19.97 -19.69
CA ALA A 524 8.16 -20.87 -20.64
C ALA A 524 7.32 -21.99 -19.98
N GLN A 525 7.47 -22.21 -18.67
CA GLN A 525 6.61 -23.17 -17.96
C GLN A 525 5.14 -22.69 -17.95
N PRO A 526 4.16 -23.57 -18.20
CA PRO A 526 2.76 -23.17 -18.22
C PRO A 526 2.30 -22.50 -16.91
N ILE A 527 1.51 -21.44 -17.01
CA ILE A 527 0.92 -20.72 -15.87
C ILE A 527 -0.55 -21.12 -15.76
N VAL A 528 -0.91 -21.73 -14.64
CA VAL A 528 -2.29 -22.11 -14.35
C VAL A 528 -3.04 -20.90 -13.78
N ILE A 529 -3.96 -20.37 -14.58
CA ILE A 529 -4.85 -19.27 -14.24
C ILE A 529 -6.19 -19.83 -13.75
N PRO A 530 -6.66 -19.46 -12.55
CA PRO A 530 -7.96 -19.90 -12.05
C PRO A 530 -9.12 -19.48 -12.97
N PRO A 531 -10.14 -20.34 -13.19
CA PRO A 531 -10.33 -21.63 -12.55
C PRO A 531 -9.57 -22.82 -13.18
N GLN A 532 -9.15 -22.81 -14.45
CA GLN A 532 -8.42 -23.94 -15.06
C GLN A 532 -7.76 -23.65 -16.43
N GLN A 533 -7.47 -22.40 -16.79
CA GLN A 533 -6.79 -22.09 -18.06
C GLN A 533 -5.28 -22.15 -17.90
N SER A 534 -4.58 -22.80 -18.83
CA SER A 534 -3.13 -22.83 -18.88
C SER A 534 -2.66 -21.87 -19.97
N VAL A 535 -1.87 -20.87 -19.59
CA VAL A 535 -1.26 -19.92 -20.54
C VAL A 535 0.24 -20.19 -20.58
N VAL A 536 0.80 -20.26 -21.79
CA VAL A 536 2.25 -20.31 -22.02
C VAL A 536 2.66 -18.94 -22.55
N THR A 537 3.78 -18.43 -22.07
CA THR A 537 4.35 -17.15 -22.47
C THR A 537 5.85 -17.33 -22.66
N ASP A 538 6.41 -16.51 -23.52
CA ASP A 538 7.83 -16.48 -23.83
C ASP A 538 8.45 -15.17 -23.34
N THR A 539 9.78 -15.11 -23.32
CA THR A 539 10.49 -13.90 -22.92
C THR A 539 11.73 -13.65 -23.74
N ASN A 540 11.94 -12.37 -24.05
CA ASN A 540 13.14 -11.88 -24.68
C ASN A 540 14.00 -11.12 -23.66
N ILE A 541 15.29 -11.44 -23.61
CA ILE A 541 16.20 -10.92 -22.56
C ILE A 541 17.40 -10.19 -23.19
N GLY A 542 17.59 -8.94 -22.80
CA GLY A 542 18.78 -8.16 -23.11
C GLY A 542 19.75 -8.12 -21.95
N ILE A 543 21.04 -8.35 -22.21
CA ILE A 543 22.09 -8.37 -21.19
C ILE A 543 23.05 -7.21 -21.44
N ALA A 544 23.24 -6.34 -20.45
CA ALA A 544 24.34 -5.37 -20.44
C ALA A 544 25.26 -5.61 -19.25
N ILE A 545 26.55 -5.43 -19.46
CA ILE A 545 27.59 -5.69 -18.47
C ILE A 545 28.55 -4.51 -18.48
N THR A 546 28.89 -4.02 -17.30
CA THR A 546 29.95 -3.04 -17.16
C THR A 546 31.30 -3.58 -17.66
N GLN A 547 31.98 -2.81 -18.50
CA GLN A 547 33.33 -3.09 -18.97
C GLN A 547 34.37 -2.39 -18.08
N PRO A 548 35.54 -3.00 -17.85
CA PRO A 548 36.59 -2.39 -17.02
C PRO A 548 37.09 -1.04 -17.57
N ASP A 549 37.17 -0.93 -18.90
CA ASP A 549 37.80 0.21 -19.58
C ASP A 549 36.82 1.33 -19.96
N TYR A 550 35.54 1.20 -19.59
CA TYR A 550 34.49 2.17 -19.92
C TYR A 550 33.76 2.69 -18.68
N VAL A 551 33.60 4.00 -18.61
CA VAL A 551 32.86 4.64 -17.51
C VAL A 551 31.36 4.58 -17.83
N HIS A 552 30.68 3.56 -17.30
CA HIS A 552 29.24 3.43 -17.44
C HIS A 552 28.47 4.37 -16.51
N THR A 553 27.41 4.98 -17.03
CA THR A 553 26.33 5.58 -16.23
C THR A 553 25.18 4.57 -16.09
N ALA A 554 24.27 4.83 -15.14
CA ALA A 554 23.10 3.96 -14.96
C ALA A 554 22.19 3.99 -16.20
N GLU A 555 22.06 5.16 -16.81
CA GLU A 555 21.30 5.41 -18.03
C GLU A 555 21.87 4.64 -19.22
N ASN A 556 23.21 4.64 -19.37
CA ASN A 556 23.88 3.85 -20.40
C ASN A 556 23.61 2.36 -20.21
N LEU A 557 23.78 1.84 -19.00
CA LEU A 557 23.58 0.40 -18.75
C LEU A 557 22.13 -0.03 -19.00
N MET A 558 21.15 0.77 -18.56
CA MET A 558 19.72 0.55 -18.85
C MET A 558 19.42 0.57 -20.35
N ARG A 559 19.93 1.57 -21.07
CA ARG A 559 19.75 1.71 -22.53
C ARG A 559 20.39 0.55 -23.28
N ASP A 560 21.59 0.15 -22.90
CA ASP A 560 22.36 -0.91 -23.55
C ASP A 560 21.66 -2.27 -23.36
N ALA A 561 21.13 -2.56 -22.16
CA ALA A 561 20.36 -3.77 -21.90
C ALA A 561 19.04 -3.78 -22.67
N HIS A 562 18.32 -2.65 -22.70
CA HIS A 562 17.10 -2.50 -23.49
C HIS A 562 17.35 -2.68 -24.99
N THR A 563 18.44 -2.13 -25.51
CA THR A 563 18.87 -2.28 -26.92
C THR A 563 19.12 -3.74 -27.28
N ALA A 564 19.79 -4.49 -26.40
CA ALA A 564 20.02 -5.91 -26.59
C ALA A 564 18.71 -6.71 -26.54
N MET A 565 17.80 -6.39 -25.62
CA MET A 565 16.48 -7.04 -25.53
C MET A 565 15.69 -6.82 -26.82
N PHE A 566 15.64 -5.58 -27.31
CA PHE A 566 14.94 -5.25 -28.56
C PHE A 566 15.52 -6.03 -29.75
N ARG A 567 16.85 -6.16 -29.81
CA ARG A 567 17.50 -6.99 -30.83
C ARG A 567 17.09 -8.45 -30.71
N ALA A 568 17.05 -9.02 -29.49
CA ALA A 568 16.57 -10.39 -29.27
C ALA A 568 15.15 -10.59 -29.83
N ARG A 569 14.25 -9.63 -29.57
CA ARG A 569 12.88 -9.63 -30.09
C ARG A 569 12.82 -9.54 -31.62
N SER A 570 13.61 -8.66 -32.23
CA SER A 570 13.63 -8.44 -33.69
C SER A 570 14.11 -9.64 -34.51
N LEU A 571 14.85 -10.57 -33.88
CA LEU A 571 15.35 -11.79 -34.51
C LEU A 571 14.30 -12.92 -34.51
N GLY A 572 13.07 -12.65 -34.04
CA GLY A 572 11.90 -13.53 -34.21
C GLY A 572 11.92 -14.84 -33.40
N GLN A 573 12.97 -15.10 -32.62
CA GLN A 573 13.10 -16.28 -31.77
C GLN A 573 13.25 -15.88 -30.30
N THR A 574 12.55 -16.60 -29.40
CA THR A 574 12.66 -16.46 -27.93
C THR A 574 14.10 -16.68 -27.48
N GLN A 575 14.86 -15.60 -27.28
CA GLN A 575 16.29 -15.68 -26.98
C GLN A 575 16.77 -14.56 -26.07
N TYR A 576 18.03 -14.67 -25.66
CA TYR A 576 18.76 -13.57 -25.05
C TYR A 576 19.79 -12.99 -26.01
N GLN A 577 20.13 -11.71 -25.83
CA GLN A 577 21.22 -11.06 -26.53
C GLN A 577 22.09 -10.28 -25.56
N VAL A 578 23.42 -10.35 -25.75
CA VAL A 578 24.38 -9.55 -24.98
C VAL A 578 24.71 -8.30 -25.77
N PHE A 579 24.60 -7.14 -25.13
CA PHE A 579 24.91 -5.87 -25.76
C PHE A 579 26.33 -5.85 -26.32
N ALA A 580 26.43 -5.56 -27.62
CA ALA A 580 27.67 -5.26 -28.31
C ALA A 580 27.57 -3.86 -28.93
N THR A 581 28.67 -3.12 -29.01
CA THR A 581 28.69 -1.71 -29.46
C THR A 581 28.06 -1.48 -30.83
N GLY A 582 28.19 -2.43 -31.77
CA GLY A 582 27.52 -2.38 -33.08
C GLY A 582 25.99 -2.54 -33.06
N MET A 583 25.37 -2.89 -31.92
CA MET A 583 23.91 -3.00 -31.79
C MET A 583 23.21 -1.63 -31.76
N LEU A 584 23.88 -0.61 -31.24
CA LEU A 584 23.32 0.73 -31.14
C LEU A 584 23.15 1.36 -32.54
N GLU A 585 24.12 1.14 -33.41
CA GLU A 585 24.11 1.62 -34.80
C GLU A 585 23.02 0.93 -35.64
N ALA A 586 22.82 -0.38 -35.47
CA ALA A 586 21.78 -1.13 -36.16
C ALA A 586 20.35 -0.67 -35.80
N ASN A 587 20.08 -0.37 -34.52
CA ASN A 587 18.76 0.12 -34.09
C ASN A 587 18.48 1.54 -34.59
N VAL A 588 19.48 2.44 -34.57
CA VAL A 588 19.34 3.80 -35.13
C VAL A 588 19.14 3.75 -36.64
N GLN A 589 19.86 2.87 -37.34
CA GLN A 589 19.67 2.66 -38.78
C GLN A 589 18.28 2.12 -39.12
N ARG A 590 17.70 1.24 -38.28
CA ARG A 590 16.35 0.70 -38.46
C ARG A 590 15.28 1.78 -38.32
N PHE A 591 15.37 2.64 -37.31
CA PHE A 591 14.45 3.79 -37.15
C PHE A 591 14.55 4.79 -38.32
N ALA A 592 15.77 5.05 -38.80
CA ALA A 592 15.97 5.88 -40.00
C ALA A 592 15.32 5.22 -41.24
N LEU A 593 15.50 3.91 -41.40
CA LEU A 593 14.96 3.15 -42.52
C LEU A 593 13.41 3.13 -42.52
N GLU A 594 12.76 3.16 -41.36
CA GLU A 594 11.30 3.25 -41.24
C GLU A 594 10.77 4.57 -41.82
N GLY A 595 11.40 5.69 -41.44
CA GLY A 595 11.06 7.01 -41.99
C GLY A 595 11.31 7.09 -43.50
N GLU A 596 12.42 6.51 -43.96
CA GLU A 596 12.80 6.43 -45.37
C GLU A 596 11.83 5.55 -46.18
N LEU A 597 11.33 4.44 -45.61
CA LEU A 597 10.42 3.49 -46.29
C LEU A 597 9.10 4.15 -46.70
N ARG A 598 8.52 4.94 -45.80
CA ARG A 598 7.29 5.70 -46.07
C ARG A 598 7.50 6.73 -47.18
N GLN A 599 8.64 7.42 -47.17
CA GLN A 599 9.01 8.37 -48.23
C GLN A 599 9.28 7.67 -49.56
N GLY A 600 9.91 6.50 -49.53
CA GLY A 600 10.21 5.72 -50.73
C GLY A 600 8.97 5.31 -51.51
N LEU A 601 7.88 4.99 -50.81
CA LEU A 601 6.62 4.65 -51.46
C LEU A 601 5.99 5.86 -52.14
N ALA A 602 6.03 7.03 -51.50
CA ALA A 602 5.51 8.28 -52.07
C ALA A 602 6.37 8.78 -53.26
N ASN A 603 7.68 8.54 -53.22
CA ASN A 603 8.66 9.04 -54.19
C ASN A 603 8.98 8.03 -55.32
N GLN A 604 8.17 6.98 -55.50
CA GLN A 604 8.33 5.97 -56.57
C GLN A 604 9.72 5.31 -56.60
N GLN A 605 10.28 5.01 -55.43
CA GLN A 605 11.62 4.41 -55.31
C GLN A 605 11.64 2.89 -55.45
N PHE A 606 10.49 2.26 -55.70
CA PHE A 606 10.36 0.82 -55.82
C PHE A 606 10.24 0.39 -57.29
N GLU A 607 10.81 -0.76 -57.60
CA GLU A 607 10.74 -1.39 -58.92
C GLU A 607 10.46 -2.89 -58.76
N LEU A 608 9.83 -3.49 -59.78
CA LEU A 608 9.65 -4.94 -59.85
C LEU A 608 10.67 -5.54 -60.80
N TYR A 609 11.35 -6.57 -60.32
CA TYR A 609 12.20 -7.44 -61.12
C TYR A 609 11.48 -8.78 -61.29
N TYR A 610 11.69 -9.41 -62.43
CA TYR A 610 10.96 -10.59 -62.86
C TYR A 610 11.93 -11.74 -63.04
N GLN A 611 11.77 -12.81 -62.25
CA GLN A 611 12.59 -14.01 -62.38
C GLN A 611 11.84 -15.07 -63.21
N PRO A 612 12.46 -15.63 -64.26
CA PRO A 612 11.77 -16.58 -65.12
C PRO A 612 11.50 -17.91 -64.41
N ILE A 613 10.30 -18.42 -64.62
CA ILE A 613 9.86 -19.78 -64.28
C ILE A 613 9.82 -20.56 -65.59
N VAL A 614 10.61 -21.63 -65.68
CA VAL A 614 10.80 -22.40 -66.93
C VAL A 614 10.18 -23.77 -66.80
N SER A 615 9.47 -24.21 -67.84
CA SER A 615 8.92 -25.57 -67.90
C SER A 615 10.05 -26.57 -68.15
N LEU A 616 10.23 -27.51 -67.22
CA LEU A 616 11.26 -28.54 -67.33
C LEU A 616 10.96 -29.57 -68.43
N LYS A 617 9.70 -29.64 -68.90
CA LYS A 617 9.24 -30.52 -69.99
C LYS A 617 9.52 -29.94 -71.38
N SER A 618 9.37 -28.63 -71.55
CA SER A 618 9.46 -27.97 -72.86
C SER A 618 10.65 -27.03 -73.04
N ASP A 619 11.39 -26.74 -71.96
CA ASP A 619 12.45 -25.73 -71.90
C ASP A 619 12.02 -24.32 -72.31
N ARG A 620 10.72 -24.06 -72.26
CA ARG A 620 10.12 -22.76 -72.53
C ARG A 620 9.79 -22.03 -71.24
N ILE A 621 9.86 -20.71 -71.29
CA ILE A 621 9.42 -19.83 -70.19
C ILE A 621 7.92 -20.04 -69.98
N ALA A 622 7.54 -20.50 -68.79
CA ALA A 622 6.14 -20.62 -68.39
C ALA A 622 5.61 -19.28 -67.85
N GLY A 623 6.47 -18.47 -67.23
CA GLY A 623 6.12 -17.16 -66.72
C GLY A 623 7.20 -16.56 -65.85
N PHE A 624 6.81 -15.67 -64.94
CA PHE A 624 7.74 -14.95 -64.08
C PHE A 624 7.23 -14.78 -62.65
N GLU A 625 8.15 -14.80 -61.68
CA GLU A 625 7.89 -14.32 -60.33
C GLU A 625 8.25 -12.83 -60.23
N ALA A 626 7.32 -12.01 -59.73
CA ALA A 626 7.51 -10.58 -59.52
C ALA A 626 8.11 -10.32 -58.13
N LEU A 627 9.33 -9.79 -58.13
CA LEU A 627 10.15 -9.57 -56.95
C LEU A 627 10.44 -8.09 -56.76
N ILE A 628 10.01 -7.53 -55.62
CA ILE A 628 10.21 -6.12 -55.31
C ILE A 628 11.68 -5.76 -55.09
N ARG A 629 12.09 -4.57 -55.54
CA ARG A 629 13.41 -3.98 -55.34
C ARG A 629 13.24 -2.53 -54.87
N TRP A 630 14.07 -2.08 -53.94
CA TRP A 630 14.06 -0.69 -53.49
C TRP A 630 15.33 0.02 -53.94
N GLN A 631 15.18 1.00 -54.82
CA GLN A 631 16.24 1.87 -55.32
C GLN A 631 16.28 3.17 -54.53
N HIS A 632 17.08 3.20 -53.47
CA HIS A 632 17.17 4.36 -52.60
C HIS A 632 18.17 5.39 -53.15
N PRO A 633 17.81 6.69 -53.28
CA PRO A 633 18.66 7.70 -53.91
C PRO A 633 20.05 7.87 -53.29
N GLN A 634 20.15 7.73 -51.96
CA GLN A 634 21.42 7.87 -51.23
C GLN A 634 22.10 6.52 -50.89
N ARG A 635 21.33 5.43 -50.77
CA ARG A 635 21.84 4.14 -50.27
C ARG A 635 22.02 3.11 -51.40
N GLY A 636 21.58 3.44 -52.61
CA GLY A 636 21.54 2.50 -53.72
C GLY A 636 20.50 1.41 -53.48
N PHE A 637 20.79 0.20 -53.96
CA PHE A 637 19.89 -0.93 -53.84
C PHE A 637 19.75 -1.42 -52.38
N ILE A 638 18.51 -1.44 -51.87
CA ILE A 638 18.17 -2.01 -50.56
C ILE A 638 17.49 -3.37 -50.75
N SER A 639 18.05 -4.40 -50.12
CA SER A 639 17.56 -5.78 -50.20
C SER A 639 16.14 -5.92 -49.60
N PRO A 640 15.23 -6.68 -50.24
CA PRO A 640 13.91 -7.01 -49.67
C PRO A 640 13.97 -7.58 -48.26
N GLY A 641 14.96 -8.41 -47.95
CA GLY A 641 15.14 -8.97 -46.60
C GLY A 641 15.38 -7.92 -45.51
N MET A 642 15.75 -6.69 -45.86
CA MET A 642 15.94 -5.59 -44.91
C MET A 642 14.67 -4.77 -44.67
N PHE A 643 13.82 -4.59 -45.69
CA PHE A 643 12.71 -3.65 -45.63
C PHE A 643 11.32 -4.31 -45.63
N VAL A 644 11.16 -5.52 -46.16
CA VAL A 644 9.87 -6.23 -46.15
C VAL A 644 9.43 -6.57 -44.72
N PRO A 645 10.28 -7.13 -43.83
CA PRO A 645 9.88 -7.35 -42.42
C PRO A 645 9.51 -6.04 -41.70
N LEU A 646 10.25 -4.97 -41.99
CA LEU A 646 9.96 -3.64 -41.44
C LEU A 646 8.61 -3.10 -41.95
N ALA A 647 8.28 -3.33 -43.22
CA ALA A 647 7.00 -2.98 -43.80
C ALA A 647 5.84 -3.76 -43.14
N GLU A 648 6.05 -5.02 -42.80
CA GLU A 648 5.05 -5.86 -42.12
C GLU A 648 4.80 -5.43 -40.67
N GLU A 649 5.87 -5.11 -39.93
CA GLU A 649 5.78 -4.62 -38.55
C GLU A 649 5.06 -3.26 -38.47
N THR A 650 5.34 -2.36 -39.42
CA THR A 650 4.81 -0.99 -39.45
C THR A 650 3.47 -0.86 -40.17
N GLY A 651 3.00 -1.95 -40.80
CA GLY A 651 1.79 -1.97 -41.63
C GLY A 651 1.96 -1.32 -43.01
N LEU A 652 3.16 -0.83 -43.37
CA LEU A 652 3.47 -0.28 -44.71
C LEU A 652 3.48 -1.36 -45.81
N ILE A 653 3.50 -2.64 -45.46
CA ILE A 653 3.37 -3.75 -46.42
C ILE A 653 2.01 -3.74 -47.13
N ILE A 654 0.98 -3.20 -46.50
CA ILE A 654 -0.37 -3.08 -47.06
C ILE A 654 -0.37 -2.20 -48.33
N PRO A 655 -0.02 -0.90 -48.24
CA PRO A 655 -0.01 -0.06 -49.43
C PRO A 655 1.10 -0.45 -50.42
N LEU A 656 2.21 -1.03 -49.94
CA LEU A 656 3.28 -1.53 -50.81
C LEU A 656 2.83 -2.75 -51.64
N GLY A 657 2.14 -3.69 -51.01
CA GLY A 657 1.61 -4.89 -51.65
C GLY A 657 0.53 -4.58 -52.69
N LYS A 658 -0.32 -3.58 -52.43
CA LYS A 658 -1.24 -3.05 -53.45
C LYS A 658 -0.49 -2.56 -54.69
N TRP A 659 0.56 -1.75 -54.48
CA TRP A 659 1.40 -1.24 -55.57
C TRP A 659 2.12 -2.36 -56.34
N ILE A 660 2.61 -3.40 -55.65
CA ILE A 660 3.20 -4.60 -56.28
C ILE A 660 2.18 -5.26 -57.20
N CYS A 661 0.97 -5.53 -56.71
CA CYS A 661 -0.10 -6.15 -57.50
C CYS A 661 -0.48 -5.32 -58.73
N GLU A 662 -0.67 -4.00 -58.57
CA GLU A 662 -0.99 -3.09 -59.69
C GLU A 662 0.11 -3.10 -60.76
N THR A 663 1.38 -3.03 -60.35
CA THR A 663 2.53 -2.94 -61.25
C THR A 663 2.77 -4.26 -61.98
N ALA A 664 2.67 -5.39 -61.28
CA ALA A 664 2.82 -6.71 -61.87
C ALA A 664 1.68 -7.03 -62.85
N CYS A 665 0.42 -6.71 -62.48
CA CYS A 665 -0.73 -6.82 -63.39
C CYS A 665 -0.56 -5.97 -64.65
N GLN A 666 -0.04 -4.75 -64.51
CA GLN A 666 0.25 -3.88 -65.65
C GLN A 666 1.31 -4.49 -66.57
N GLN A 667 2.39 -5.06 -66.02
CA GLN A 667 3.41 -5.72 -66.83
C GLN A 667 2.87 -6.99 -67.52
N ALA A 668 2.04 -7.77 -66.82
CA ALA A 668 1.35 -8.93 -67.38
C ALA A 668 0.54 -8.56 -68.62
N TYR A 669 -0.21 -7.47 -68.52
CA TYR A 669 -1.03 -6.95 -69.61
C TYR A 669 -0.17 -6.55 -70.82
N VAL A 670 0.96 -5.89 -70.59
CA VAL A 670 1.92 -5.53 -71.66
C VAL A 670 2.46 -6.77 -72.36
N TRP A 671 2.88 -7.80 -71.61
CA TRP A 671 3.37 -9.04 -72.22
C TRP A 671 2.30 -9.80 -72.97
N LYS A 672 1.06 -9.82 -72.48
CA LYS A 672 -0.06 -10.43 -73.21
C LYS A 672 -0.32 -9.75 -74.56
N GLN A 673 -0.22 -8.43 -74.63
CA GLN A 673 -0.41 -7.71 -75.89
C GLN A 673 0.73 -8.00 -76.89
N GLN A 674 1.96 -8.14 -76.40
CA GLN A 674 3.14 -8.41 -77.24
C GLN A 674 3.24 -9.88 -77.66
N PHE A 675 2.76 -10.81 -76.83
CA PHE A 675 2.85 -12.26 -77.02
C PHE A 675 1.48 -12.93 -76.80
N PRO A 676 0.47 -12.65 -77.66
CA PRO A 676 -0.93 -13.03 -77.42
C PRO A 676 -1.18 -14.55 -77.37
N ASP A 677 -0.36 -15.34 -78.07
CA ASP A 677 -0.49 -16.80 -78.13
C ASP A 677 0.28 -17.54 -77.02
N TRP A 678 0.98 -16.81 -76.13
CA TRP A 678 1.75 -17.41 -75.05
C TRP A 678 1.00 -17.34 -73.71
N PRO A 679 0.66 -18.49 -73.09
CA PRO A 679 -0.07 -18.51 -71.82
C PRO A 679 0.86 -18.23 -70.64
N LEU A 680 1.25 -16.97 -70.47
CA LEU A 680 2.17 -16.55 -69.40
C LEU A 680 1.51 -16.58 -68.03
N LEU A 681 2.24 -17.10 -67.05
CA LEU A 681 1.92 -16.93 -65.63
C LEU A 681 2.72 -15.77 -65.00
N ILE A 682 2.12 -15.09 -64.03
CA ILE A 682 2.83 -14.17 -63.14
C ILE A 682 2.55 -14.57 -61.69
N SER A 683 3.61 -14.83 -60.93
CA SER A 683 3.59 -15.08 -59.50
C SER A 683 3.85 -13.82 -58.69
N ILE A 684 3.09 -13.60 -57.61
CA ILE A 684 3.30 -12.52 -56.64
C ILE A 684 3.22 -13.06 -55.21
N ASN A 685 4.20 -12.70 -54.39
CA ASN A 685 4.23 -12.98 -52.96
C ASN A 685 3.21 -12.15 -52.18
N LEU A 686 2.45 -12.80 -51.31
CA LEU A 686 1.49 -12.16 -50.42
C LEU A 686 1.98 -12.23 -48.97
N SER A 687 2.01 -11.08 -48.28
CA SER A 687 2.38 -11.04 -46.86
C SER A 687 1.24 -11.52 -45.94
N GLY A 688 1.61 -12.01 -44.75
CA GLY A 688 0.65 -12.39 -43.68
C GLY A 688 -0.34 -11.27 -43.36
N ARG A 689 0.15 -10.05 -43.25
CA ARG A 689 -0.66 -8.86 -42.98
C ARG A 689 -1.65 -8.54 -44.10
N GLN A 690 -1.31 -8.81 -45.36
CA GLN A 690 -2.24 -8.63 -46.47
C GLN A 690 -3.29 -9.73 -46.51
N PHE A 691 -2.92 -10.97 -46.17
CA PHE A 691 -3.85 -12.10 -46.10
C PHE A 691 -4.91 -11.94 -45.02
N GLU A 692 -4.60 -11.21 -43.94
CA GLU A 692 -5.56 -10.85 -42.90
C GLU A 692 -6.48 -9.66 -43.26
N GLN A 693 -6.29 -9.02 -44.42
CA GLN A 693 -7.09 -7.84 -44.80
C GLN A 693 -8.52 -8.20 -45.20
N PRO A 694 -9.52 -7.54 -44.59
CA PRO A 694 -10.91 -7.78 -44.96
C PRO A 694 -11.23 -7.47 -46.43
N ASP A 695 -10.56 -6.48 -47.02
CA ASP A 695 -10.84 -5.95 -48.35
C ASP A 695 -9.87 -6.46 -49.43
N LEU A 696 -8.99 -7.42 -49.13
CA LEU A 696 -8.02 -7.97 -50.09
C LEU A 696 -8.68 -8.46 -51.40
N VAL A 697 -9.76 -9.22 -51.27
CA VAL A 697 -10.49 -9.81 -52.41
C VAL A 697 -11.08 -8.71 -53.28
N GLU A 698 -11.66 -7.66 -52.67
CA GLU A 698 -12.24 -6.53 -53.38
C GLU A 698 -11.16 -5.72 -54.12
N GLN A 699 -10.02 -5.48 -53.45
CA GLN A 699 -8.89 -4.78 -54.05
C GLN A 699 -8.32 -5.54 -55.27
N LEU A 700 -8.09 -6.85 -55.13
CA LEU A 700 -7.60 -7.67 -56.24
C LEU A 700 -8.61 -7.75 -57.39
N ALA A 701 -9.90 -7.89 -57.07
CA ALA A 701 -10.96 -7.88 -58.08
C ALA A 701 -10.96 -6.56 -58.89
N ALA A 702 -10.80 -5.41 -58.21
CA ALA A 702 -10.72 -4.11 -58.88
C ALA A 702 -9.48 -4.03 -59.79
N ILE A 703 -8.30 -4.42 -59.31
CA ILE A 703 -7.05 -4.40 -60.09
C ILE A 703 -7.16 -5.30 -61.33
N MET A 704 -7.73 -6.50 -61.18
CA MET A 704 -7.89 -7.45 -62.28
C MET A 704 -8.93 -6.98 -63.30
N HIS A 705 -10.03 -6.36 -62.83
CA HIS A 705 -11.10 -5.83 -63.69
C HIS A 705 -10.60 -4.66 -64.54
N ASP A 706 -9.95 -3.67 -63.92
CA ASP A 706 -9.45 -2.45 -64.58
C ASP A 706 -8.44 -2.75 -65.71
N ARG A 707 -7.76 -3.90 -65.63
CA ARG A 707 -6.69 -4.29 -66.57
C ARG A 707 -7.09 -5.40 -67.55
N GLN A 708 -8.36 -5.82 -67.56
CA GLN A 708 -8.91 -6.82 -68.50
C GLN A 708 -8.05 -8.09 -68.65
N LEU A 709 -7.58 -8.66 -67.54
CA LEU A 709 -6.61 -9.77 -67.52
C LEU A 709 -7.18 -11.15 -67.94
N TYR A 710 -8.33 -11.22 -68.62
CA TYR A 710 -9.00 -12.46 -69.04
C TYR A 710 -8.10 -13.34 -69.93
N GLY A 711 -7.52 -14.43 -69.39
CA GLY A 711 -6.65 -15.36 -70.12
C GLY A 711 -5.17 -15.36 -69.70
N LEU A 712 -4.77 -14.53 -68.72
CA LEU A 712 -3.48 -14.66 -68.03
C LEU A 712 -3.62 -15.50 -66.77
N THR A 713 -2.60 -16.30 -66.43
CA THR A 713 -2.58 -17.06 -65.18
C THR A 713 -1.93 -16.23 -64.08
N PHE A 714 -2.72 -15.59 -63.23
CA PHE A 714 -2.21 -14.87 -62.07
C PHE A 714 -2.10 -15.82 -60.87
N LYS A 715 -0.89 -15.93 -60.30
CA LYS A 715 -0.60 -16.84 -59.19
C LYS A 715 -0.22 -16.03 -57.95
N LEU A 716 -0.89 -16.28 -56.84
CA LEU A 716 -0.57 -15.69 -55.54
C LEU A 716 0.19 -16.71 -54.71
N GLU A 717 1.33 -16.31 -54.18
CA GLU A 717 2.20 -17.14 -53.38
C GLU A 717 1.98 -16.84 -51.91
N VAL A 718 1.70 -17.90 -51.15
CA VAL A 718 1.35 -17.86 -49.73
C VAL A 718 2.30 -18.78 -48.96
N THR A 719 2.86 -18.32 -47.85
CA THR A 719 3.74 -19.17 -47.04
C THR A 719 2.95 -20.12 -46.15
N GLU A 720 3.57 -21.24 -45.76
CA GLU A 720 2.94 -22.21 -44.85
C GLU A 720 2.48 -21.58 -43.52
N SER A 721 3.35 -20.79 -42.88
CA SER A 721 3.08 -20.14 -41.59
C SER A 721 1.85 -19.22 -41.64
N MET A 722 1.58 -18.59 -42.79
CA MET A 722 0.44 -17.69 -42.96
C MET A 722 -0.90 -18.42 -42.93
N VAL A 723 -0.95 -19.66 -43.43
CA VAL A 723 -2.20 -20.44 -43.55
C VAL A 723 -2.50 -21.21 -42.26
N MET A 724 -1.51 -21.42 -41.40
CA MET A 724 -1.64 -22.24 -40.18
C MET A 724 -2.23 -21.49 -38.96
N GLY A 725 -2.38 -20.16 -39.01
CA GLY A 725 -2.92 -19.36 -37.90
C GLY A 725 -4.40 -19.61 -37.64
N ASP A 726 -5.27 -19.22 -38.58
CA ASP A 726 -6.71 -19.54 -38.59
C ASP A 726 -7.05 -20.29 -39.89
N VAL A 727 -6.96 -21.62 -39.80
CA VAL A 727 -7.04 -22.52 -40.96
C VAL A 727 -8.39 -22.43 -41.69
N GLU A 728 -9.50 -22.27 -40.96
CA GLU A 728 -10.82 -22.22 -41.60
C GLU A 728 -11.04 -20.88 -42.31
N ALA A 729 -10.66 -19.77 -41.68
CA ALA A 729 -10.72 -18.45 -42.31
C ALA A 729 -9.78 -18.36 -43.53
N ALA A 730 -8.60 -18.98 -43.45
CA ALA A 730 -7.65 -19.05 -44.56
C ALA A 730 -8.23 -19.83 -45.74
N ILE A 731 -8.85 -21.00 -45.50
CA ILE A 731 -9.53 -21.79 -46.55
C ILE A 731 -10.62 -20.95 -47.23
N ASP A 732 -11.47 -20.27 -46.46
CA ASP A 732 -12.55 -19.44 -47.00
C ASP A 732 -12.01 -18.30 -47.87
N LEU A 733 -10.94 -17.63 -47.43
CA LEU A 733 -10.29 -16.57 -48.20
C LEU A 733 -9.68 -17.11 -49.49
N MET A 734 -8.98 -18.25 -49.42
CA MET A 734 -8.37 -18.88 -50.60
C MET A 734 -9.42 -19.29 -51.64
N PHE A 735 -10.59 -19.80 -51.23
CA PHE A 735 -11.70 -20.04 -52.15
C PHE A 735 -12.21 -18.76 -52.81
N LYS A 736 -12.32 -17.65 -52.05
CA LYS A 736 -12.69 -16.35 -52.62
C LYS A 736 -11.65 -15.86 -53.63
N LEU A 737 -10.36 -16.00 -53.36
CA LEU A 737 -9.28 -15.64 -54.29
C LEU A 737 -9.34 -16.48 -55.57
N ARG A 738 -9.59 -17.79 -55.47
CA ARG A 738 -9.79 -18.64 -56.67
C ARG A 738 -11.03 -18.27 -57.46
N SER A 739 -12.11 -17.81 -56.80
CA SER A 739 -13.32 -17.38 -57.50
C SER A 739 -13.07 -16.16 -58.42
N LEU A 740 -12.00 -15.39 -58.17
CA LEU A 740 -11.53 -14.32 -59.05
C LEU A 740 -10.71 -14.82 -60.26
N GLY A 741 -10.45 -16.13 -60.34
CA GLY A 741 -9.61 -16.73 -61.39
C GLY A 741 -8.11 -16.75 -61.07
N CYS A 742 -7.70 -16.42 -59.84
CA CYS A 742 -6.33 -16.56 -59.38
C CYS A 742 -5.99 -18.03 -59.10
N LYS A 743 -4.74 -18.42 -59.40
CA LYS A 743 -4.14 -19.65 -58.88
C LYS A 743 -3.42 -19.36 -57.57
N LEU A 744 -3.29 -20.37 -56.72
CA LEU A 744 -2.60 -20.25 -55.43
C LEU A 744 -1.39 -21.18 -55.38
N SER A 745 -0.27 -20.65 -54.90
CA SER A 745 0.98 -21.39 -54.69
C SER A 745 1.33 -21.41 -53.22
N LEU A 746 1.69 -22.57 -52.69
CA LEU A 746 2.25 -22.67 -51.35
C LEU A 746 3.78 -22.54 -51.44
N ASP A 747 4.33 -21.54 -50.77
CA ASP A 747 5.75 -21.21 -50.76
C ASP A 747 6.48 -21.72 -49.51
N ASP A 748 7.81 -21.84 -49.61
CA ASP A 748 8.73 -22.32 -48.55
C ASP A 748 8.40 -23.70 -47.95
N PHE A 749 7.77 -24.59 -48.73
CA PHE A 749 7.28 -25.87 -48.22
C PHE A 749 8.42 -26.80 -47.79
N GLY A 750 8.34 -27.33 -46.56
CA GLY A 750 9.30 -28.28 -45.99
C GLY A 750 10.20 -27.70 -44.88
N THR A 751 10.10 -26.41 -44.58
CA THR A 751 10.89 -25.73 -43.53
C THR A 751 10.18 -25.67 -42.16
N GLY A 752 8.90 -26.09 -42.09
CA GLY A 752 8.04 -26.05 -40.89
C GLY A 752 7.33 -27.37 -40.55
N TYR A 753 6.43 -27.33 -39.54
CA TYR A 753 5.64 -28.50 -39.10
C TYR A 753 4.31 -28.59 -39.88
N SER A 754 4.35 -29.09 -41.12
CA SER A 754 3.12 -29.26 -41.91
C SER A 754 2.27 -30.42 -41.39
N SER A 755 1.01 -30.15 -41.03
CA SER A 755 0.03 -31.24 -40.87
C SER A 755 -0.54 -31.59 -42.25
N LEU A 756 -0.11 -32.74 -42.79
CA LEU A 756 -0.61 -33.33 -44.04
C LEU A 756 -2.15 -33.39 -44.11
N SER A 757 -2.83 -33.42 -42.96
CA SER A 757 -4.29 -33.38 -42.86
C SER A 757 -4.92 -32.11 -43.45
N TYR A 758 -4.24 -30.96 -43.36
CA TYR A 758 -4.77 -29.67 -43.82
C TYR A 758 -4.37 -29.35 -45.26
N LEU A 759 -3.20 -29.81 -45.71
CA LEU A 759 -2.75 -29.60 -47.09
C LEU A 759 -3.77 -30.11 -48.13
N ARG A 760 -4.45 -31.23 -47.84
CA ARG A 760 -5.52 -31.77 -48.69
C ARG A 760 -6.76 -30.86 -48.78
N ARG A 761 -6.99 -30.00 -47.79
CA ARG A 761 -8.15 -29.10 -47.71
C ARG A 761 -7.88 -27.75 -48.36
N PHE A 762 -6.62 -27.36 -48.49
CA PHE A 762 -6.25 -26.08 -49.11
C PHE A 762 -6.47 -26.13 -50.62
N PRO A 763 -7.15 -25.13 -51.21
CA PRO A 763 -7.34 -25.08 -52.66
C PRO A 763 -6.08 -24.51 -53.32
N ILE A 764 -4.94 -25.18 -53.15
CA ILE A 764 -3.63 -24.82 -53.73
C ILE A 764 -3.48 -25.51 -55.09
N ASP A 765 -2.95 -24.78 -56.08
CA ASP A 765 -2.68 -25.31 -57.42
C ASP A 765 -1.21 -25.70 -57.61
N THR A 766 -0.30 -25.16 -56.79
CA THR A 766 1.15 -25.34 -56.96
C THR A 766 1.87 -25.38 -55.63
N LEU A 767 2.87 -26.25 -55.54
CA LEU A 767 3.77 -26.36 -54.39
C LEU A 767 5.18 -25.94 -54.82
N LYS A 768 5.76 -24.97 -54.12
CA LYS A 768 7.13 -24.50 -54.34
C LYS A 768 8.10 -25.22 -53.39
N VAL A 769 9.14 -25.82 -53.94
CA VAL A 769 10.20 -26.46 -53.17
C VAL A 769 11.27 -25.43 -52.85
N ASP A 770 11.52 -25.19 -51.56
CA ASP A 770 12.48 -24.18 -51.12
C ASP A 770 13.91 -24.45 -51.64
N GLN A 771 14.60 -23.35 -51.96
CA GLN A 771 15.95 -23.36 -52.49
C GLN A 771 16.98 -24.07 -51.60
N SER A 772 16.76 -24.17 -50.28
CA SER A 772 17.70 -24.84 -49.37
C SER A 772 17.83 -26.33 -49.64
N PHE A 773 16.74 -26.98 -50.07
CA PHE A 773 16.72 -28.39 -50.45
C PHE A 773 17.24 -28.59 -51.88
N VAL A 774 16.88 -27.69 -52.80
CA VAL A 774 17.28 -27.80 -54.21
C VAL A 774 18.78 -27.57 -54.39
N ARG A 775 19.36 -26.57 -53.73
CA ARG A 775 20.81 -26.28 -53.80
C ARG A 775 21.69 -27.41 -53.28
N ASN A 776 21.18 -28.21 -52.35
CA ASN A 776 21.91 -29.32 -51.75
C ASN A 776 21.43 -30.69 -52.25
N MET A 777 20.62 -30.74 -53.31
CA MET A 777 19.98 -31.96 -53.84
C MET A 777 20.96 -33.04 -54.33
N HIS A 778 22.26 -32.74 -54.40
CA HIS A 778 23.30 -33.75 -54.59
C HIS A 778 23.58 -34.60 -53.34
N SER A 779 23.10 -34.18 -52.16
CA SER A 779 23.09 -34.98 -50.93
C SER A 779 21.95 -36.00 -50.98
N ALA A 780 22.18 -37.20 -50.44
CA ALA A 780 21.17 -38.26 -50.45
C ALA A 780 19.92 -37.91 -49.61
N GLU A 781 20.11 -37.06 -48.59
CA GLU A 781 19.05 -36.61 -47.68
C GLU A 781 18.14 -35.58 -48.36
N ASP A 782 18.72 -34.51 -48.92
CA ASP A 782 17.95 -33.46 -49.60
C ASP A 782 17.29 -33.98 -50.88
N PHE A 783 17.95 -34.87 -51.63
CA PHE A 783 17.32 -35.54 -52.78
C PHE A 783 16.07 -36.33 -52.37
N ALA A 784 16.11 -37.03 -51.22
CA ALA A 784 14.97 -37.77 -50.72
C ALA A 784 13.83 -36.84 -50.29
N ILE A 785 14.15 -35.68 -49.70
CA ILE A 785 13.16 -34.65 -49.33
C ILE A 785 12.50 -34.08 -50.59
N VAL A 786 13.27 -33.62 -51.58
CA VAL A 786 12.74 -33.09 -52.84
C VAL A 786 11.85 -34.12 -53.54
N ARG A 787 12.29 -35.38 -53.64
CA ARG A 787 11.46 -36.46 -54.21
C ARG A 787 10.13 -36.63 -53.46
N THR A 788 10.17 -36.64 -52.13
CA THR A 788 8.97 -36.81 -51.29
C THR A 788 7.99 -35.67 -51.51
N ILE A 789 8.48 -34.43 -51.61
CA ILE A 789 7.66 -33.25 -51.88
C ILE A 789 7.01 -33.35 -53.27
N VAL A 790 7.77 -33.76 -54.29
CA VAL A 790 7.25 -33.95 -55.65
C VAL A 790 6.17 -35.02 -55.70
N ASP A 791 6.42 -36.19 -55.10
CA ASP A 791 5.44 -37.29 -55.04
C ASP A 791 4.16 -36.89 -54.30
N LEU A 792 4.29 -36.10 -53.23
CA LEU A 792 3.16 -35.57 -52.46
C LEU A 792 2.31 -34.59 -53.30
N ALA A 793 2.95 -33.65 -53.99
CA ALA A 793 2.27 -32.68 -54.83
C ALA A 793 1.46 -33.39 -55.94
N HIS A 794 2.07 -34.36 -56.63
CA HIS A 794 1.37 -35.16 -57.65
C HIS A 794 0.20 -35.95 -57.07
N THR A 795 0.36 -36.54 -55.87
CA THR A 795 -0.72 -37.27 -55.19
C THR A 795 -1.93 -36.38 -54.88
N LEU A 796 -1.69 -35.08 -54.63
CA LEU A 796 -2.72 -34.08 -54.35
C LEU A 796 -3.20 -33.34 -55.61
N GLY A 797 -2.65 -33.67 -56.79
CA GLY A 797 -3.02 -33.03 -58.06
C GLY A 797 -2.50 -31.60 -58.23
N MET A 798 -1.36 -31.28 -57.61
CA MET A 798 -0.70 -29.98 -57.66
C MET A 798 0.52 -30.02 -58.58
N ASP A 799 0.82 -28.89 -59.23
CA ASP A 799 2.08 -28.69 -59.97
C ASP A 799 3.24 -28.41 -59.00
N VAL A 800 4.48 -28.70 -59.40
CA VAL A 800 5.69 -28.38 -58.63
C VAL A 800 6.55 -27.32 -59.31
N ILE A 801 6.98 -26.33 -58.54
CA ILE A 801 8.05 -25.38 -58.92
C ILE A 801 9.24 -25.60 -57.98
N ALA A 802 10.40 -25.93 -58.51
CA ALA A 802 11.63 -26.03 -57.72
C ALA A 802 12.44 -24.72 -57.79
N GLU A 803 12.74 -24.12 -56.64
CA GLU A 803 13.48 -22.87 -56.56
C GLU A 803 14.99 -23.06 -56.38
N GLY A 804 15.79 -22.06 -56.74
CA GLY A 804 17.24 -22.10 -56.49
C GLY A 804 18.01 -23.04 -57.42
N VAL A 805 17.51 -23.33 -58.61
CA VAL A 805 18.20 -24.12 -59.62
C VAL A 805 19.41 -23.35 -60.17
N GLU A 806 20.63 -23.87 -60.00
CA GLU A 806 21.86 -23.17 -60.39
C GLU A 806 22.68 -23.93 -61.44
N THR A 807 22.55 -25.26 -61.52
CA THR A 807 23.37 -26.11 -62.38
C THR A 807 22.55 -26.95 -63.36
N LEU A 808 23.21 -27.48 -64.40
CA LEU A 808 22.57 -28.41 -65.34
C LEU A 808 22.22 -29.75 -64.66
N GLU A 809 23.03 -30.14 -63.68
CA GLU A 809 22.81 -31.31 -62.84
C GLU A 809 21.51 -31.20 -62.04
N ASP A 810 21.19 -30.03 -61.49
CA ASP A 810 19.93 -29.75 -60.80
C ASP A 810 18.73 -29.92 -61.73
N VAL A 811 18.83 -29.38 -62.96
CA VAL A 811 17.79 -29.51 -63.99
C VAL A 811 17.56 -30.98 -64.35
N ALA A 812 18.63 -31.75 -64.56
CA ALA A 812 18.55 -33.17 -64.89
C ALA A 812 17.90 -33.99 -63.76
N ALA A 813 18.28 -33.70 -62.50
CA ALA A 813 17.71 -34.34 -61.32
C ALA A 813 16.21 -34.02 -61.17
N LEU A 814 15.80 -32.75 -61.25
CA LEU A 814 14.39 -32.34 -61.17
C LEU A 814 13.53 -32.93 -62.29
N ARG A 815 14.05 -33.00 -63.52
CA ARG A 815 13.39 -33.71 -64.63
C ARG A 815 13.18 -35.18 -64.35
N SER A 816 14.17 -35.85 -63.74
CA SER A 816 14.06 -37.27 -63.39
C SER A 816 13.00 -37.53 -62.32
N LEU A 817 12.75 -36.55 -61.44
CA LEU A 817 11.71 -36.58 -60.42
C LEU A 817 10.32 -36.20 -60.98
N GLY A 818 10.27 -35.62 -62.18
CA GLY A 818 9.02 -35.28 -62.87
C GLY A 818 8.45 -33.91 -62.54
N ALA A 819 9.20 -33.02 -61.89
CA ALA A 819 8.73 -31.66 -61.57
C ALA A 819 8.34 -30.87 -62.83
N GLU A 820 7.26 -30.10 -62.77
CA GLU A 820 6.74 -29.32 -63.91
C GLU A 820 7.63 -28.14 -64.29
N TYR A 821 8.10 -27.40 -63.28
CA TYR A 821 8.77 -26.13 -63.46
C TYR A 821 10.01 -25.99 -62.58
N GLY A 822 10.97 -25.20 -63.06
CA GLY A 822 12.15 -24.78 -62.30
C GLY A 822 12.34 -23.27 -62.36
N GLN A 823 12.91 -22.72 -61.29
CA GLN A 823 13.25 -21.32 -61.16
C GLN A 823 14.62 -21.18 -60.48
N GLY A 824 15.51 -20.37 -61.05
CA GLY A 824 16.83 -20.18 -60.48
C GLY A 824 17.83 -19.50 -61.41
N TYR A 825 19.05 -19.34 -60.92
CA TYR A 825 20.10 -18.59 -61.61
C TYR A 825 20.70 -19.33 -62.81
N TYR A 826 20.42 -20.63 -62.95
CA TYR A 826 20.75 -21.39 -64.15
C TYR A 826 20.21 -20.73 -65.42
N TRP A 827 18.96 -20.23 -65.39
CA TRP A 827 18.35 -19.54 -66.53
C TRP A 827 18.62 -18.03 -66.50
N ALA A 828 18.20 -17.35 -65.44
CA ALA A 828 18.47 -15.94 -65.24
C ALA A 828 18.32 -15.53 -63.77
N LYS A 829 19.11 -14.55 -63.35
CA LYS A 829 18.82 -13.76 -62.15
C LYS A 829 17.55 -12.92 -62.38
N PRO A 830 16.88 -12.43 -61.32
CA PRO A 830 15.76 -11.51 -61.47
C PRO A 830 16.11 -10.33 -62.39
N LEU A 831 15.29 -10.10 -63.42
CA LEU A 831 15.54 -9.13 -64.48
C LEU A 831 14.61 -7.91 -64.36
N ALA A 832 15.09 -6.71 -64.68
CA ALA A 832 14.21 -5.56 -64.84
C ALA A 832 13.21 -5.81 -65.98
N ALA A 833 12.04 -5.14 -65.95
CA ALA A 833 10.94 -5.35 -66.90
C ALA A 833 11.36 -5.39 -68.38
N ALA A 834 12.22 -4.47 -68.82
CA ALA A 834 12.72 -4.41 -70.20
C ALA A 834 13.55 -5.64 -70.57
N ALA A 835 14.50 -6.04 -69.70
CA ALA A 835 15.34 -7.22 -69.90
C ALA A 835 14.53 -8.52 -69.84
N ALA A 836 13.52 -8.61 -68.96
CA ALA A 836 12.60 -9.74 -68.91
C ALA A 836 11.77 -9.85 -70.21
N THR A 837 11.36 -8.73 -70.79
CA THR A 837 10.64 -8.68 -72.07
C THR A 837 11.52 -9.18 -73.22
N GLU A 838 12.79 -8.77 -73.25
CA GLU A 838 13.76 -9.23 -74.26
C GLU A 838 14.07 -10.72 -74.09
N PHE A 839 14.24 -11.19 -72.86
CA PHE A 839 14.45 -12.62 -72.55
C PHE A 839 13.25 -13.47 -73.00
N LEU A 840 12.04 -12.95 -72.80
CA LEU A 840 10.81 -13.58 -73.30
C LEU A 840 10.76 -13.61 -74.83
N ALA A 841 11.13 -12.50 -75.51
CA ALA A 841 11.15 -12.43 -76.97
C ALA A 841 12.13 -13.42 -77.61
N GLN A 842 13.30 -13.62 -77.01
CA GLN A 842 14.31 -14.60 -77.46
C GLN A 842 13.82 -16.04 -77.34
N SER A 843 12.94 -16.32 -76.36
CA SER A 843 12.34 -17.64 -76.16
C SER A 843 11.08 -17.86 -77.00
N PHE A 844 10.49 -16.79 -77.55
CA PHE A 844 9.29 -16.82 -78.38
C PHE A 844 9.57 -17.17 -79.85
N GLN A 845 10.78 -16.87 -80.35
CA GLN A 845 11.27 -17.27 -81.67
C GLN A 845 11.74 -18.73 -81.69
#